data_AF-A0A8E2EPT8-F1
#
_entry.id   AF-A0A8E2EPT8-F1
#
_cell.length_a   1.000
_cell.length_b   1.000
_cell.length_c   1.000
_cell.angle_alpha   90.00
_cell.angle_beta   90.00
_cell.angle_gamma   90.00
#
_symmetry.space_group_name_H-M   'P 1'
#
loop_
_entity.id
_entity.type
_entity.pdbx_description
1 polymer ?
#
loop_
_entity_poly.entity_id
_entity_poly.type
_entity_poly.pdbx_seq_one_letter_code
_entity_poly.pdbx_strand_id
1 'polypeptide(L)'
;MTDTKAGYMPVAGEEDATDPVPDSAPPNTIDPQQADTEYGDNLLEIDENDDAEEGDSLLAKPSTKSEHRHRTWKILFITLLSTILLTGVILAILGVSVTKPISSKTFPPTAPRPPKQPQVPKLPRPVNFALNFPQQYPALNAPENSECQRAWGTLTSIPCHEKIWNRGWDNGTHLSFMEPKPTRYVPQLCQPRCMAALKDAQMLISRSCGEDVTFNLDNYDGMFNTTLLERGPVAALLLLKNRNQHTCRKENEQGGYCMVEMYERWYILDGVYAYSFEGIDSFEQSTNKRGRQVAHWEQGSRGSTADGGWMERYKYWVPERTTGPGVNDTTCGWCTLTWFERKLSSWMEGQTIDPETGSPISLPDYIRRIRRIGRRCESSGWNRMYNSAVDSYINSGLLSPDWDRQPSGNLSYLIRHGASAGDEPIPSIERTMASIIHQNESLNELACLANLSNYIQSLPCYIHVSDAEAFNSIIPSANLLDAYCSEKCTTALRGSAPLQTACDNLPRYNPSWQILPGFYEAVLRRVNVCRQPRTRTYGTAPCSVVFRALNHPSWIFDGRPLTKAYFAALTPLLETIEQAPAPANLSQWLANPTPSALGKEEYHAYVAWKDELKNTVCGPCVWEWLASSWESRWQLGNWVTDAESPASYVNFVEKAKGICEARGVDWMNGLDHVKEEANRLEKWRIGN
;
A
#
# COMPACT_ATOMS: atom_id res chain seq x y z
N MET A 1 9.70 -50.40 9.55
CA MET A 1 9.94 -51.58 10.42
C MET A 1 10.04 -51.06 11.85
N THR A 2 9.17 -51.60 12.71
CA THR A 2 9.10 -51.55 14.19
C THR A 2 9.04 -50.17 14.86
N ASP A 3 7.86 -49.63 15.20
CA ASP A 3 6.88 -49.94 16.27
C ASP A 3 7.23 -49.51 17.71
N THR A 4 6.21 -48.91 18.34
CA THR A 4 5.94 -48.71 19.78
C THR A 4 6.82 -47.71 20.56
N LYS A 5 6.31 -46.90 21.51
CA LYS A 5 5.21 -47.14 22.46
C LYS A 5 4.69 -45.84 23.10
N ALA A 6 3.39 -45.81 23.36
CA ALA A 6 2.67 -44.82 24.15
C ALA A 6 2.98 -44.89 25.67
N GLY A 7 2.83 -43.76 26.36
CA GLY A 7 2.82 -43.66 27.82
C GLY A 7 1.53 -42.99 28.30
N TYR A 8 0.81 -43.67 29.19
CA TYR A 8 -0.48 -43.31 29.78
C TYR A 8 -0.33 -43.24 31.32
N MET A 9 -1.21 -42.43 31.95
CA MET A 9 -1.68 -42.45 33.35
C MET A 9 -0.81 -41.84 34.48
N PRO A 10 -1.40 -41.39 35.62
CA PRO A 10 -2.76 -41.69 36.13
C PRO A 10 -3.62 -40.53 36.69
N VAL A 11 -4.88 -40.88 36.91
CA VAL A 11 -5.92 -40.23 37.74
C VAL A 11 -5.95 -40.90 39.13
N ALA A 12 -6.10 -40.09 40.19
CA ALA A 12 -6.71 -40.40 41.51
C ALA A 12 -6.68 -39.09 42.33
N GLY A 13 -7.64 -38.66 43.14
CA GLY A 13 -8.91 -39.22 43.60
C GLY A 13 -9.69 -38.13 44.38
N GLU A 14 -10.99 -38.37 44.56
CA GLU A 14 -11.94 -37.64 45.41
C GLU A 14 -11.56 -37.60 46.89
N GLU A 15 -11.90 -36.51 47.59
CA GLU A 15 -12.53 -36.57 48.92
C GLU A 15 -13.26 -35.26 49.28
N ASP A 16 -14.47 -35.43 49.81
CA ASP A 16 -15.47 -34.44 50.25
C ASP A 16 -15.01 -33.54 51.42
N ALA A 17 -15.48 -32.29 51.45
CA ALA A 17 -15.84 -31.59 52.69
C ALA A 17 -16.78 -30.40 52.43
N THR A 18 -18.00 -30.51 52.96
CA THR A 18 -19.09 -29.53 53.07
C THR A 18 -18.81 -28.38 54.04
N ASP A 19 -19.12 -27.14 53.60
CA ASP A 19 -19.69 -25.94 54.28
C ASP A 19 -19.03 -25.34 55.56
N PRO A 20 -19.19 -24.02 55.89
CA PRO A 20 -20.29 -23.13 55.49
C PRO A 20 -19.98 -21.67 55.09
N VAL A 21 -21.04 -21.07 54.53
CA VAL A 21 -21.36 -19.66 54.22
C VAL A 21 -21.04 -18.67 55.36
N PRO A 22 -20.71 -17.41 55.02
CA PRO A 22 -21.32 -16.30 55.73
C PRO A 22 -21.98 -15.26 54.80
N ASP A 23 -23.17 -14.85 55.22
CA ASP A 23 -23.93 -13.69 54.76
C ASP A 23 -23.12 -12.39 54.80
N SER A 24 -23.21 -11.59 53.73
CA SER A 24 -23.14 -10.13 53.86
C SER A 24 -23.87 -9.42 52.72
N ALA A 25 -24.70 -8.47 53.15
CA ALA A 25 -25.76 -7.72 52.48
C ALA A 25 -25.36 -6.91 51.22
N PRO A 26 -26.35 -6.49 50.39
CA PRO A 26 -26.11 -5.71 49.18
C PRO A 26 -26.00 -4.21 49.47
N PRO A 27 -25.25 -3.42 48.68
CA PRO A 27 -25.37 -1.97 48.73
C PRO A 27 -26.31 -1.46 47.62
N ASN A 28 -27.44 -0.94 48.07
CA ASN A 28 -28.06 0.34 47.71
C ASN A 28 -28.04 0.80 46.25
N THR A 29 -29.23 0.70 45.65
CA THR A 29 -29.81 1.65 44.71
C THR A 29 -29.74 3.09 45.25
N ILE A 30 -29.10 4.00 44.50
CA ILE A 30 -29.33 5.44 44.59
C ILE A 30 -29.49 5.96 43.16
N ASP A 31 -30.71 6.33 42.85
CA ASP A 31 -31.07 7.27 41.79
C ASP A 31 -30.77 8.68 42.33
N PRO A 32 -30.24 9.61 41.51
CA PRO A 32 -31.02 10.83 41.36
C PRO A 32 -30.99 11.37 39.93
N GLN A 33 -32.20 11.46 39.36
CA GLN A 33 -32.56 12.54 38.47
C GLN A 33 -32.45 13.91 39.17
N GLN A 34 -32.17 14.91 38.32
CA GLN A 34 -32.55 16.32 38.43
C GLN A 34 -31.62 17.29 39.19
N ALA A 35 -30.82 18.02 38.41
CA ALA A 35 -30.62 19.45 38.60
C ALA A 35 -30.29 20.10 37.25
N ASP A 36 -31.31 20.74 36.66
CA ASP A 36 -31.16 21.78 35.65
C ASP A 36 -30.49 23.01 36.27
N THR A 37 -29.54 23.62 35.56
CA THR A 37 -29.24 25.06 35.43
C THR A 37 -28.03 25.16 34.49
N GLU A 38 -28.17 25.62 33.25
CA GLU A 38 -28.28 27.03 32.83
C GLU A 38 -26.91 27.75 32.78
N TYR A 39 -26.65 28.36 31.61
CA TYR A 39 -25.68 29.42 31.30
C TYR A 39 -24.21 29.08 30.97
N GLY A 40 -23.80 29.48 29.75
CA GLY A 40 -22.39 29.73 29.45
C GLY A 40 -21.93 29.59 28.01
N ASP A 41 -22.67 30.12 27.02
CA ASP A 41 -22.09 30.49 25.73
C ASP A 41 -20.87 31.40 25.95
N ASN A 42 -19.68 30.97 25.52
CA ASN A 42 -18.54 31.84 25.26
C ASN A 42 -17.89 31.39 23.96
N LEU A 43 -18.58 31.76 22.88
CA LEU A 43 -18.00 31.98 21.57
C LEU A 43 -17.04 33.17 21.70
N LEU A 44 -15.73 32.92 21.71
CA LEU A 44 -14.76 34.01 21.53
C LEU A 44 -14.72 34.36 20.04
N GLU A 45 -15.48 35.38 19.68
CA GLU A 45 -15.23 36.24 18.53
C GLU A 45 -13.79 36.76 18.62
N ILE A 46 -12.97 36.44 17.62
CA ILE A 46 -11.72 37.15 17.38
C ILE A 46 -12.07 38.25 16.38
N ASP A 47 -12.23 39.44 16.93
CA ASP A 47 -12.51 40.68 16.21
C ASP A 47 -11.27 41.13 15.43
N GLU A 48 -11.52 41.63 14.23
CA GLU A 48 -10.56 42.25 13.33
C GLU A 48 -10.28 43.69 13.77
N ASN A 49 -9.06 44.14 13.44
CA ASN A 49 -8.57 45.53 13.44
C ASN A 49 -7.99 46.04 14.76
N ASP A 50 -6.70 46.33 14.74
CA ASP A 50 -6.27 47.73 14.79
C ASP A 50 -4.82 47.89 14.30
N ASP A 51 -4.67 48.88 13.44
CA ASP A 51 -3.43 49.42 12.90
C ASP A 51 -2.56 50.04 14.00
N ALA A 52 -1.24 49.84 13.92
CA ALA A 52 -0.29 50.78 14.49
C ALA A 52 1.02 50.80 13.69
N GLU A 53 1.24 51.99 13.17
CA GLU A 53 2.31 52.50 12.32
C GLU A 53 3.75 52.36 12.85
N GLU A 54 4.65 52.14 11.89
CA GLU A 54 5.85 52.95 11.60
C GLU A 54 7.12 52.85 12.50
N GLY A 55 8.25 52.63 11.82
CA GLY A 55 9.58 52.60 12.40
C GLY A 55 10.65 52.18 11.37
N ASP A 56 10.97 53.11 10.47
CA ASP A 56 11.97 53.06 9.41
C ASP A 56 13.33 52.41 9.76
N SER A 57 13.90 51.67 8.81
CA SER A 57 15.33 51.76 8.49
C SER A 57 15.67 51.23 7.08
N LEU A 58 15.90 52.22 6.23
CA LEU A 58 16.55 52.27 4.92
C LEU A 58 17.66 51.23 4.67
N LEU A 59 17.61 50.54 3.52
CA LEU A 59 18.73 50.35 2.59
C LEU A 59 18.23 49.76 1.26
N ALA A 60 17.78 50.64 0.37
CA ALA A 60 17.36 50.31 -0.99
C ALA A 60 18.57 49.98 -1.88
N LYS A 61 18.55 48.79 -2.49
CA LYS A 61 19.43 48.39 -3.61
C LYS A 61 18.57 48.37 -4.89
N PRO A 62 18.98 49.00 -6.00
CA PRO A 62 18.14 49.08 -7.19
C PRO A 62 18.04 47.72 -7.90
N SER A 63 16.81 47.20 -8.01
CA SER A 63 16.46 45.97 -8.74
C SER A 63 16.19 46.28 -10.22
N THR A 64 16.96 45.62 -11.09
CA THR A 64 16.89 45.65 -12.56
C THR A 64 15.64 44.93 -13.08
N LYS A 65 14.52 45.65 -13.19
CA LYS A 65 13.23 45.15 -13.71
C LYS A 65 13.17 44.83 -15.22
N SER A 66 14.27 44.94 -15.99
CA SER A 66 14.21 44.74 -17.45
C SER A 66 14.48 43.30 -17.93
N GLU A 67 15.10 42.43 -17.12
CA GLU A 67 15.55 41.11 -17.59
C GLU A 67 14.48 40.00 -17.46
N HIS A 68 13.57 40.10 -16.50
CA HIS A 68 12.50 39.11 -16.29
C HIS A 68 11.39 39.17 -17.35
N ARG A 69 11.16 40.32 -17.98
CA ARG A 69 10.10 40.48 -18.99
C ARG A 69 10.44 39.71 -20.29
N HIS A 70 11.72 39.60 -20.62
CA HIS A 70 12.16 38.95 -21.86
C HIS A 70 12.16 37.41 -21.77
N ARG A 71 12.36 36.85 -20.55
CA ARG A 71 12.36 35.40 -20.31
C ARG A 71 10.95 34.83 -20.29
N THR A 72 9.99 35.57 -19.73
CA THR A 72 8.57 35.16 -19.67
C THR A 72 7.92 35.15 -21.06
N TRP A 73 8.31 36.09 -21.93
CA TRP A 73 7.79 36.17 -23.30
C TRP A 73 8.29 35.02 -24.20
N LYS A 74 9.54 34.58 -24.01
CA LYS A 74 10.08 33.40 -24.73
C LYS A 74 9.35 32.11 -24.35
N ILE A 75 9.00 31.94 -23.07
CA ILE A 75 8.27 30.75 -22.60
C ILE A 75 6.86 30.73 -23.19
N LEU A 76 6.15 31.85 -23.16
CA LEU A 76 4.80 31.97 -23.76
C LEU A 76 4.81 31.69 -25.27
N PHE A 77 5.82 32.18 -25.99
CA PHE A 77 5.96 31.96 -27.42
C PHE A 77 6.22 30.48 -27.76
N ILE A 78 7.07 29.80 -26.98
CA ILE A 78 7.35 28.36 -27.15
C ILE A 78 6.10 27.52 -26.86
N THR A 79 5.35 27.84 -25.80
CA THR A 79 4.10 27.13 -25.50
C THR A 79 3.05 27.32 -26.58
N LEU A 80 2.92 28.53 -27.14
CA LEU A 80 2.00 28.82 -28.24
C LEU A 80 2.37 28.03 -29.51
N LEU A 81 3.66 28.02 -29.87
CA LEU A 81 4.15 27.29 -31.05
C LEU A 81 3.93 25.78 -30.90
N SER A 82 4.16 25.23 -29.70
CA SER A 82 3.89 23.83 -29.36
C SER A 82 2.41 23.48 -29.54
N THR A 83 1.50 24.31 -29.03
CA THR A 83 0.06 24.08 -29.20
C THR A 83 -0.38 24.12 -30.66
N ILE A 84 0.15 25.04 -31.47
CA ILE A 84 -0.20 25.13 -32.90
C ILE A 84 0.29 23.89 -33.66
N LEU A 85 1.52 23.43 -33.40
CA LEU A 85 2.07 22.21 -33.99
C LEU A 85 1.24 20.97 -33.61
N LEU A 86 0.87 20.83 -32.33
CA LEU A 86 0.07 19.70 -31.86
C LEU A 86 -1.32 19.68 -32.52
N THR A 87 -1.95 20.85 -32.63
CA THR A 87 -3.27 21.00 -33.27
C THR A 87 -3.18 20.68 -34.77
N GLY A 88 -2.11 21.09 -35.45
CA GLY A 88 -1.85 20.76 -36.86
C GLY A 88 -1.68 19.26 -37.10
N VAL A 89 -0.97 18.55 -36.22
CA VAL A 89 -0.81 17.09 -36.31
C VAL A 89 -2.15 16.37 -36.11
N ILE A 90 -2.97 16.80 -35.13
CA ILE A 90 -4.30 16.22 -34.90
C ILE A 90 -5.21 16.42 -36.12
N LEU A 91 -5.20 17.62 -36.72
CA LEU A 91 -5.99 17.91 -37.93
C LEU A 91 -5.48 17.14 -39.15
N ALA A 92 -4.18 16.91 -39.28
CA ALA A 92 -3.62 16.09 -40.36
C ALA A 92 -4.04 14.61 -40.25
N ILE A 93 -4.04 14.04 -39.03
CA ILE A 93 -4.50 12.66 -38.78
C ILE A 93 -5.99 12.51 -39.09
N LEU A 94 -6.80 13.51 -38.70
CA LEU A 94 -8.23 13.52 -39.01
C LEU A 94 -8.50 13.72 -40.51
N GLY A 95 -7.71 14.56 -41.20
CA GLY A 95 -7.83 14.80 -42.65
C GLY A 95 -7.52 13.57 -43.51
N VAL A 96 -6.53 12.76 -43.11
CA VAL A 96 -6.20 11.49 -43.79
C VAL A 96 -7.28 10.42 -43.57
N SER A 97 -8.09 10.54 -42.52
CA SER A 97 -9.17 9.58 -42.21
C SER A 97 -10.47 9.85 -42.98
N VAL A 98 -10.65 11.04 -43.56
CA VAL A 98 -11.90 11.45 -44.24
C VAL A 98 -11.82 11.31 -45.78
N THR A 99 -10.63 11.06 -46.35
CA THR A 99 -10.42 11.04 -47.81
C THR A 99 -10.31 9.65 -48.44
N LYS A 100 -10.82 8.59 -47.79
CA LYS A 100 -11.04 7.31 -48.48
C LYS A 100 -12.39 7.32 -49.20
N PRO A 101 -12.44 7.45 -50.54
CA PRO A 101 -13.69 7.33 -51.28
C PRO A 101 -14.24 5.90 -51.11
N ILE A 102 -15.51 5.82 -50.76
CA ILE A 102 -16.32 4.61 -50.78
C ILE A 102 -16.41 4.17 -52.25
N SER A 103 -15.50 3.29 -52.65
CA SER A 103 -15.53 2.63 -53.95
C SER A 103 -16.66 1.58 -53.90
N SER A 104 -17.76 1.90 -54.56
CA SER A 104 -18.87 1.00 -54.87
C SER A 104 -18.37 -0.15 -55.75
N LYS A 105 -17.89 -1.23 -55.12
CA LYS A 105 -17.60 -2.48 -55.81
C LYS A 105 -18.89 -3.27 -55.99
N THR A 106 -19.40 -3.21 -57.20
CA THR A 106 -20.37 -4.14 -57.79
C THR A 106 -19.88 -5.58 -57.57
N PHE A 107 -20.67 -6.39 -56.88
CA PHE A 107 -20.39 -7.80 -56.67
C PHE A 107 -20.53 -8.56 -58.01
N PRO A 108 -19.51 -9.32 -58.46
CA PRO A 108 -19.71 -10.30 -59.52
C PRO A 108 -20.40 -11.56 -58.96
N PRO A 109 -21.15 -12.31 -59.80
CA PRO A 109 -21.91 -13.47 -59.36
C PRO A 109 -20.98 -14.60 -58.90
N THR A 110 -21.39 -15.16 -57.76
CA THR A 110 -20.73 -16.17 -56.94
C THR A 110 -20.41 -17.45 -57.73
N ALA A 111 -19.14 -17.85 -57.78
CA ALA A 111 -18.76 -19.22 -58.13
C ALA A 111 -19.09 -20.18 -56.95
N PRO A 112 -19.55 -21.41 -57.19
CA PRO A 112 -19.89 -22.36 -56.12
C PRO A 112 -18.64 -22.74 -55.33
N ARG A 113 -18.66 -22.46 -54.02
CA ARG A 113 -17.60 -22.83 -53.09
C ARG A 113 -17.70 -24.34 -52.79
N PRO A 114 -16.60 -25.09 -52.78
CA PRO A 114 -16.63 -26.52 -52.45
C PRO A 114 -17.15 -26.73 -51.02
N PRO A 115 -17.83 -27.86 -50.75
CA PRO A 115 -18.43 -28.13 -49.45
C PRO A 115 -17.36 -28.12 -48.36
N LYS A 116 -17.55 -27.25 -47.37
CA LYS A 116 -16.72 -27.21 -46.15
C LYS A 116 -16.85 -28.56 -45.45
N GLN A 117 -15.71 -29.14 -45.10
CA GLN A 117 -15.62 -30.22 -44.12
C GLN A 117 -16.39 -29.84 -42.83
N PRO A 118 -17.03 -30.82 -42.16
CA PRO A 118 -17.81 -30.57 -40.95
C PRO A 118 -16.87 -30.00 -39.88
N GLN A 119 -17.01 -28.70 -39.62
CA GLN A 119 -16.40 -28.07 -38.46
C GLN A 119 -17.13 -28.63 -37.24
N VAL A 120 -16.36 -29.15 -36.29
CA VAL A 120 -16.80 -29.41 -34.92
C VAL A 120 -17.63 -28.19 -34.46
N PRO A 121 -18.88 -28.38 -34.00
CA PRO A 121 -19.74 -27.26 -33.67
C PRO A 121 -19.05 -26.40 -32.61
N LYS A 122 -18.72 -25.15 -32.96
CA LYS A 122 -18.37 -24.14 -31.97
C LYS A 122 -19.52 -24.09 -30.98
N LEU A 123 -19.24 -24.42 -29.72
CA LEU A 123 -20.19 -24.33 -28.61
C LEU A 123 -20.98 -23.00 -28.70
N PRO A 124 -22.31 -23.02 -28.53
CA PRO A 124 -23.12 -21.81 -28.61
C PRO A 124 -22.60 -20.78 -27.60
N ARG A 125 -22.33 -19.56 -28.07
CA ARG A 125 -22.08 -18.44 -27.17
C ARG A 125 -23.35 -18.22 -26.34
N PRO A 126 -23.24 -17.90 -25.04
CA PRO A 126 -24.40 -17.52 -24.24
C PRO A 126 -25.19 -16.45 -24.98
N VAL A 127 -26.49 -16.66 -25.13
CA VAL A 127 -27.38 -15.59 -25.56
C VAL A 127 -27.51 -14.66 -24.36
N ASN A 128 -27.20 -13.38 -24.52
CA ASN A 128 -27.35 -12.39 -23.45
C ASN A 128 -28.73 -12.56 -22.80
N PHE A 129 -28.77 -12.67 -21.46
CA PHE A 129 -29.99 -12.87 -20.65
C PHE A 129 -30.66 -14.27 -20.72
N ALA A 130 -29.99 -15.32 -21.16
CA ALA A 130 -30.49 -16.70 -21.05
C ALA A 130 -29.34 -17.67 -20.71
N LEU A 131 -29.15 -17.96 -19.42
CA LEU A 131 -28.18 -18.96 -18.98
C LEU A 131 -28.71 -20.36 -19.25
N ASN A 132 -27.82 -21.25 -19.69
CA ASN A 132 -28.13 -22.64 -19.99
C ASN A 132 -27.16 -23.51 -19.18
N PHE A 133 -27.55 -23.89 -17.96
CA PHE A 133 -26.66 -24.59 -17.06
C PHE A 133 -26.20 -25.95 -17.61
N PRO A 134 -27.07 -26.79 -18.20
CA PRO A 134 -26.64 -28.06 -18.82
C PRO A 134 -25.58 -27.92 -19.92
N GLN A 135 -25.57 -26.81 -20.66
CA GLN A 135 -24.57 -26.56 -21.70
C GLN A 135 -23.30 -25.87 -21.15
N GLN A 136 -23.41 -25.16 -20.01
CA GLN A 136 -22.32 -24.37 -19.44
C GLN A 136 -21.49 -25.16 -18.42
N TYR A 137 -22.13 -26.04 -17.66
CA TYR A 137 -21.49 -26.92 -16.68
C TYR A 137 -21.17 -28.29 -17.27
N PRO A 138 -20.24 -29.04 -16.65
CA PRO A 138 -20.05 -30.44 -16.99
C PRO A 138 -21.32 -31.26 -16.73
N ALA A 139 -21.40 -32.44 -17.37
CA ALA A 139 -22.47 -33.40 -17.09
C ALA A 139 -22.45 -33.82 -15.61
N LEU A 140 -23.58 -34.29 -15.09
CA LEU A 140 -23.62 -34.81 -13.71
C LEU A 140 -23.07 -36.24 -13.67
N ASN A 141 -22.35 -36.57 -12.61
CA ASN A 141 -21.99 -37.95 -12.28
C ASN A 141 -23.17 -38.64 -11.57
N ALA A 142 -24.31 -38.68 -12.25
CA ALA A 142 -25.53 -39.30 -11.79
C ALA A 142 -25.99 -40.37 -12.80
N PRO A 143 -26.79 -41.37 -12.37
CA PRO A 143 -27.40 -42.29 -13.32
C PRO A 143 -28.25 -41.51 -14.35
N GLU A 144 -28.17 -41.89 -15.63
CA GLU A 144 -28.82 -41.18 -16.76
C GLU A 144 -30.33 -40.94 -16.55
N ASN A 145 -31.00 -41.78 -15.74
CA ASN A 145 -32.44 -41.69 -15.46
C ASN A 145 -32.79 -41.08 -14.09
N SER A 146 -31.82 -40.51 -13.37
CA SER A 146 -32.05 -39.89 -12.07
C SER A 146 -32.97 -38.66 -12.16
N GLU A 147 -33.75 -38.42 -11.11
CA GLU A 147 -34.58 -37.22 -10.98
C GLU A 147 -33.73 -35.95 -11.05
N CYS A 148 -32.56 -35.97 -10.41
CA CYS A 148 -31.57 -34.90 -10.45
C CYS A 148 -31.15 -34.52 -11.88
N GLN A 149 -30.81 -35.50 -12.72
CA GLN A 149 -30.34 -35.23 -14.07
C GLN A 149 -31.44 -34.69 -14.98
N ARG A 150 -32.68 -35.15 -14.80
CA ARG A 150 -33.85 -34.56 -15.47
C ARG A 150 -34.07 -33.12 -15.02
N ALA A 151 -34.05 -32.86 -13.71
CA ALA A 151 -34.23 -31.51 -13.17
C ALA A 151 -33.15 -30.54 -13.67
N TRP A 152 -31.88 -30.95 -13.65
CA TRP A 152 -30.77 -30.17 -14.20
C TRP A 152 -30.97 -29.85 -15.68
N GLY A 153 -31.36 -30.86 -16.46
CA GLY A 153 -31.67 -30.73 -17.89
C GLY A 153 -32.77 -29.71 -18.23
N THR A 154 -33.62 -29.33 -17.28
CA THR A 154 -34.65 -28.29 -17.50
C THR A 154 -34.10 -26.86 -17.42
N LEU A 155 -32.93 -26.64 -16.81
CA LEU A 155 -32.38 -25.31 -16.53
C LEU A 155 -31.66 -24.69 -17.75
N THR A 156 -32.34 -24.67 -18.89
CA THR A 156 -31.78 -24.29 -20.21
C THR A 156 -31.97 -22.81 -20.56
N SER A 157 -32.81 -22.07 -19.82
CA SER A 157 -33.12 -20.67 -20.11
C SER A 157 -33.41 -19.88 -18.82
N ILE A 158 -32.37 -19.65 -18.03
CA ILE A 158 -32.47 -18.82 -16.82
C ILE A 158 -32.27 -17.34 -17.21
N PRO A 159 -33.24 -16.44 -16.95
CA PRO A 159 -33.23 -15.05 -17.42
C PRO A 159 -32.28 -14.14 -16.63
N CYS A 160 -31.00 -14.51 -16.61
CA CYS A 160 -29.92 -13.80 -15.93
C CYS A 160 -28.82 -13.42 -16.92
N HIS A 161 -28.14 -12.30 -16.68
CA HIS A 161 -27.04 -11.86 -17.52
C HIS A 161 -25.79 -12.75 -17.31
N GLU A 162 -25.06 -13.09 -18.38
CA GLU A 162 -23.90 -14.00 -18.32
C GLU A 162 -22.74 -13.52 -17.44
N LYS A 163 -22.65 -12.20 -17.17
CA LYS A 163 -21.63 -11.67 -16.25
C LYS A 163 -21.84 -12.12 -14.80
N ILE A 164 -22.96 -12.78 -14.48
CA ILE A 164 -23.10 -13.45 -13.18
C ILE A 164 -21.98 -14.47 -12.98
N TRP A 165 -21.36 -15.01 -14.04
CA TRP A 165 -20.27 -15.97 -13.96
C TRP A 165 -18.91 -15.37 -13.57
N ASN A 166 -18.79 -14.04 -13.43
CA ASN A 166 -17.52 -13.44 -13.11
C ASN A 166 -17.10 -13.77 -11.67
N ARG A 167 -16.18 -14.73 -11.53
CA ARG A 167 -15.64 -15.19 -10.24
C ARG A 167 -14.68 -14.19 -9.59
N GLY A 168 -14.07 -13.29 -10.37
CA GLY A 168 -13.20 -12.22 -9.81
C GLY A 168 -13.95 -11.36 -8.81
N TRP A 169 -15.25 -11.17 -9.04
CA TRP A 169 -16.12 -10.43 -8.16
C TRP A 169 -16.38 -11.12 -6.82
N ASP A 170 -16.19 -12.43 -6.68
CA ASP A 170 -16.47 -13.11 -5.41
C ASP A 170 -15.46 -12.71 -4.33
N ASN A 171 -14.18 -12.66 -4.69
CA ASN A 171 -13.08 -12.29 -3.79
C ASN A 171 -12.88 -10.77 -3.72
N GLY A 172 -13.61 -10.00 -4.54
CA GLY A 172 -13.40 -8.55 -4.69
C GLY A 172 -12.13 -8.20 -5.46
N THR A 173 -11.57 -9.14 -6.23
CA THR A 173 -10.31 -8.98 -6.97
C THR A 173 -10.57 -8.47 -8.39
N HIS A 174 -9.74 -7.53 -8.85
CA HIS A 174 -9.72 -7.13 -10.25
C HIS A 174 -8.76 -8.03 -11.07
N LEU A 175 -9.26 -9.10 -11.71
CA LEU A 175 -8.48 -10.10 -12.44
C LEU A 175 -7.89 -9.59 -13.77
N SER A 176 -8.40 -8.50 -14.34
CA SER A 176 -7.95 -7.95 -15.61
C SER A 176 -8.34 -6.48 -15.79
N PHE A 177 -7.53 -5.72 -16.54
CA PHE A 177 -7.89 -4.36 -16.97
C PHE A 177 -9.16 -4.32 -17.84
N MET A 178 -9.49 -5.42 -18.53
CA MET A 178 -10.69 -5.54 -19.37
C MET A 178 -11.89 -6.12 -18.63
N GLU A 179 -11.86 -6.12 -17.30
CA GLU A 179 -12.94 -6.70 -16.53
C GLU A 179 -14.31 -6.04 -16.77
N PRO A 180 -15.40 -6.82 -16.64
CA PRO A 180 -16.73 -6.27 -16.63
C PRO A 180 -16.86 -5.18 -15.57
N LYS A 181 -17.14 -3.94 -15.98
CA LYS A 181 -17.36 -2.84 -15.04
C LYS A 181 -18.69 -3.04 -14.29
N PRO A 182 -18.73 -3.01 -12.94
CA PRO A 182 -19.97 -3.15 -12.19
C PRO A 182 -21.06 -2.17 -12.62
N THR A 183 -20.68 -0.93 -12.92
CA THR A 183 -21.56 0.15 -13.41
C THR A 183 -22.39 -0.24 -14.64
N ARG A 184 -21.86 -1.14 -15.49
CA ARG A 184 -22.52 -1.60 -16.72
C ARG A 184 -23.40 -2.84 -16.50
N TYR A 185 -22.96 -3.77 -15.66
CA TYR A 185 -23.54 -5.12 -15.59
C TYR A 185 -24.38 -5.38 -14.34
N VAL A 186 -24.13 -4.70 -13.22
CA VAL A 186 -24.91 -4.91 -11.98
C VAL A 186 -26.40 -4.66 -12.19
N PRO A 187 -26.86 -3.55 -12.81
CA PRO A 187 -28.29 -3.35 -13.05
C PRO A 187 -28.94 -4.47 -13.90
N GLN A 188 -28.19 -5.05 -14.83
CA GLN A 188 -28.66 -6.16 -15.68
C GLN A 188 -28.78 -7.47 -14.90
N LEU A 189 -27.85 -7.73 -13.98
CA LEU A 189 -27.87 -8.88 -13.08
C LEU A 189 -28.99 -8.79 -12.04
N CYS A 190 -29.33 -7.57 -11.65
CA CYS A 190 -30.28 -7.29 -10.58
C CYS A 190 -31.72 -7.08 -11.05
N GLN A 191 -32.02 -7.49 -12.29
CA GLN A 191 -33.40 -7.56 -12.74
C GLN A 191 -34.19 -8.56 -11.88
N PRO A 192 -35.41 -8.23 -11.41
CA PRO A 192 -36.18 -9.10 -10.51
C PRO A 192 -36.37 -10.54 -11.03
N ARG A 193 -36.52 -10.68 -12.36
CA ARG A 193 -36.64 -11.98 -13.03
C ARG A 193 -35.44 -12.91 -12.84
N CYS A 194 -34.23 -12.36 -12.70
CA CYS A 194 -33.03 -13.17 -12.50
C CYS A 194 -33.03 -13.81 -11.10
N MET A 195 -33.25 -13.02 -10.04
CA MET A 195 -33.32 -13.54 -8.68
C MET A 195 -34.43 -14.58 -8.51
N ALA A 196 -35.62 -14.31 -9.04
CA ALA A 196 -36.75 -15.25 -8.97
C ALA A 196 -36.38 -16.59 -9.63
N ALA A 197 -35.85 -16.56 -10.86
CA ALA A 197 -35.47 -17.77 -11.57
C ALA A 197 -34.32 -18.53 -10.88
N LEU A 198 -33.35 -17.84 -10.28
CA LEU A 198 -32.29 -18.50 -9.50
C LEU A 198 -32.83 -19.17 -8.23
N LYS A 199 -33.79 -18.55 -7.54
CA LYS A 199 -34.45 -19.15 -6.37
C LYS A 199 -35.24 -20.40 -6.76
N ASP A 200 -36.00 -20.34 -7.85
CA ASP A 200 -36.78 -21.47 -8.35
C ASP A 200 -35.89 -22.61 -8.81
N ALA A 201 -34.80 -22.30 -9.53
CA ALA A 201 -33.80 -23.28 -9.93
C ALA A 201 -33.13 -23.93 -8.71
N GLN A 202 -32.71 -23.13 -7.72
CA GLN A 202 -32.11 -23.65 -6.49
C GLN A 202 -33.07 -24.57 -5.74
N MET A 203 -34.35 -24.20 -5.64
CA MET A 203 -35.38 -25.01 -4.98
C MET A 203 -35.63 -26.32 -5.73
N LEU A 204 -35.74 -26.27 -7.06
CA LEU A 204 -35.93 -27.46 -7.90
C LEU A 204 -34.77 -28.45 -7.73
N ILE A 205 -33.53 -27.97 -7.83
CA ILE A 205 -32.34 -28.83 -7.73
C ILE A 205 -32.12 -29.34 -6.32
N SER A 206 -32.30 -28.51 -5.29
CA SER A 206 -32.12 -28.96 -3.90
C SER A 206 -33.15 -30.02 -3.50
N ARG A 207 -34.32 -30.08 -4.17
CA ARG A 207 -35.31 -31.16 -3.98
C ARG A 207 -35.00 -32.42 -4.78
N SER A 208 -34.38 -32.27 -5.94
CA SER A 208 -34.18 -33.36 -6.90
C SER A 208 -32.81 -34.04 -6.80
N CYS A 209 -31.84 -33.35 -6.19
CA CYS A 209 -30.44 -33.76 -6.11
C CYS A 209 -29.96 -33.82 -4.65
N GLY A 210 -29.22 -34.86 -4.29
CA GLY A 210 -28.44 -34.89 -3.06
C GLY A 210 -27.18 -34.02 -3.15
N GLU A 211 -26.59 -33.67 -2.02
CA GLU A 211 -25.33 -32.91 -1.95
C GLU A 211 -24.11 -33.72 -2.42
N ASP A 212 -24.24 -35.04 -2.48
CA ASP A 212 -23.25 -36.00 -2.94
C ASP A 212 -23.15 -36.09 -4.47
N VAL A 213 -24.15 -35.60 -5.21
CA VAL A 213 -24.12 -35.56 -6.67
C VAL A 213 -23.09 -34.54 -7.15
N THR A 214 -22.06 -35.00 -7.84
CA THR A 214 -20.98 -34.15 -8.36
C THR A 214 -21.04 -33.97 -9.87
N PHE A 215 -20.27 -33.02 -10.40
CA PHE A 215 -20.01 -32.92 -11.83
C PHE A 215 -19.05 -34.04 -12.29
N ASN A 216 -19.32 -34.60 -13.47
CA ASN A 216 -18.39 -35.45 -14.21
C ASN A 216 -17.45 -34.55 -15.02
N LEU A 217 -16.18 -34.54 -14.63
CA LEU A 217 -15.15 -33.70 -15.25
C LEU A 217 -14.46 -34.38 -16.45
N ASP A 218 -14.76 -35.66 -16.70
CA ASP A 218 -14.16 -36.41 -17.80
C ASP A 218 -14.50 -35.75 -19.14
N ASN A 219 -13.45 -35.33 -19.87
CA ASN A 219 -13.56 -34.65 -21.16
C ASN A 219 -14.31 -33.29 -21.12
N TYR A 220 -14.40 -32.64 -19.95
CA TYR A 220 -14.95 -31.28 -19.89
C TYR A 220 -13.95 -30.25 -20.46
N ASP A 221 -14.33 -29.63 -21.58
CA ASP A 221 -13.60 -28.55 -22.25
C ASP A 221 -14.37 -27.21 -22.23
N GLY A 222 -15.33 -27.09 -21.30
CA GLY A 222 -16.25 -25.96 -21.22
C GLY A 222 -15.63 -24.68 -20.64
N MET A 223 -16.50 -23.74 -20.26
CA MET A 223 -16.09 -22.37 -19.92
C MET A 223 -15.42 -22.20 -18.56
N PHE A 224 -15.56 -23.16 -17.64
CA PHE A 224 -15.06 -23.03 -16.27
C PHE A 224 -13.72 -23.74 -16.10
N ASN A 225 -12.84 -23.17 -15.27
CA ASN A 225 -11.68 -23.87 -14.78
C ASN A 225 -12.12 -24.98 -13.81
N THR A 226 -11.74 -26.23 -14.07
CA THR A 226 -12.13 -27.39 -13.27
C THR A 226 -11.63 -27.33 -11.83
N THR A 227 -10.53 -26.63 -11.56
CA THR A 227 -9.99 -26.48 -10.19
C THR A 227 -10.83 -25.57 -9.31
N LEU A 228 -11.63 -24.69 -9.90
CA LEU A 228 -12.46 -23.73 -9.19
C LEU A 228 -13.94 -24.10 -9.24
N LEU A 229 -14.32 -25.14 -9.99
CA LEU A 229 -15.71 -25.53 -10.17
C LEU A 229 -16.36 -25.91 -8.83
N GLU A 230 -17.63 -25.56 -8.68
CA GLU A 230 -18.42 -25.97 -7.52
C GLU A 230 -18.54 -27.50 -7.48
N ARG A 231 -18.66 -28.09 -6.29
CA ARG A 231 -18.68 -29.55 -6.10
C ARG A 231 -19.77 -30.27 -6.92
N GLY A 232 -20.90 -29.60 -7.14
CA GLY A 232 -22.06 -30.15 -7.83
C GLY A 232 -23.15 -29.11 -8.11
N PRO A 233 -24.31 -29.54 -8.64
CA PRO A 233 -25.36 -28.65 -9.13
C PRO A 233 -26.03 -27.83 -8.01
N VAL A 234 -26.17 -28.41 -6.81
CA VAL A 234 -26.69 -27.72 -5.62
C VAL A 234 -25.76 -26.56 -5.22
N ALA A 235 -24.46 -26.84 -5.11
CA ALA A 235 -23.45 -25.84 -4.74
C ALA A 235 -23.35 -24.71 -5.79
N ALA A 236 -23.41 -25.05 -7.09
CA ALA A 236 -23.41 -24.08 -8.18
C ALA A 236 -24.57 -23.08 -8.08
N LEU A 237 -25.80 -23.58 -7.90
CA LEU A 237 -26.98 -22.71 -7.78
C LEU A 237 -27.00 -21.89 -6.50
N LEU A 238 -26.56 -22.48 -5.38
CA LEU A 238 -26.42 -21.76 -4.13
C LEU A 238 -25.44 -20.60 -4.25
N LEU A 239 -24.27 -20.83 -4.86
CA LEU A 239 -23.28 -19.79 -5.11
C LEU A 239 -23.85 -18.67 -5.98
N LEU A 240 -24.49 -19.00 -7.10
CA LEU A 240 -25.05 -17.98 -8.00
C LEU A 240 -26.17 -17.17 -7.38
N LYS A 241 -27.04 -17.83 -6.61
CA LYS A 241 -28.05 -17.15 -5.83
C LYS A 241 -27.39 -16.18 -4.87
N ASN A 242 -26.43 -16.63 -4.05
CA ASN A 242 -25.72 -15.80 -3.08
C ASN A 242 -25.02 -14.62 -3.75
N ARG A 243 -24.34 -14.86 -4.88
CA ARG A 243 -23.72 -13.82 -5.70
C ARG A 243 -24.74 -12.79 -6.16
N ASN A 244 -25.88 -13.23 -6.69
CA ASN A 244 -26.95 -12.30 -7.08
C ASN A 244 -27.48 -11.50 -5.89
N GLN A 245 -27.78 -12.14 -4.75
CA GLN A 245 -28.30 -11.42 -3.58
C GLN A 245 -27.30 -10.36 -3.11
N HIS A 246 -26.02 -10.72 -3.09
CA HIS A 246 -24.93 -9.85 -2.64
C HIS A 246 -24.66 -8.68 -3.59
N THR A 247 -24.54 -8.96 -4.90
CA THR A 247 -24.34 -7.93 -5.95
C THR A 247 -25.51 -6.94 -6.01
N CYS A 248 -26.72 -7.40 -5.69
CA CYS A 248 -27.96 -6.62 -5.82
C CYS A 248 -28.39 -5.88 -4.55
N ARG A 249 -27.52 -5.80 -3.53
CA ARG A 249 -27.79 -5.01 -2.32
C ARG A 249 -27.88 -3.52 -2.65
N LYS A 250 -28.87 -2.84 -2.07
CA LYS A 250 -29.09 -1.39 -2.14
C LYS A 250 -29.41 -0.87 -0.74
N GLU A 251 -29.01 0.36 -0.45
CA GLU A 251 -29.36 1.04 0.80
C GLU A 251 -30.88 1.30 0.90
N ASN A 252 -31.47 1.77 -0.19
CA ASN A 252 -32.90 2.00 -0.31
C ASN A 252 -33.32 1.92 -1.79
N GLU A 253 -34.62 1.99 -2.08
CA GLU A 253 -35.13 1.88 -3.47
C GLU A 253 -34.66 3.02 -4.37
N GLN A 254 -34.36 4.18 -3.81
CA GLN A 254 -33.89 5.38 -4.52
C GLN A 254 -32.37 5.39 -4.74
N GLY A 255 -31.65 4.55 -4.00
CA GLY A 255 -30.19 4.44 -4.00
C GLY A 255 -29.66 3.53 -5.11
N GLY A 256 -28.38 3.75 -5.44
CA GLY A 256 -27.63 2.85 -6.30
C GLY A 256 -27.39 1.46 -5.66
N TYR A 257 -26.84 0.54 -6.44
CA TYR A 257 -26.35 -0.73 -5.93
C TYR A 257 -25.03 -0.54 -5.18
N CYS A 258 -24.83 -1.23 -4.05
CA CYS A 258 -23.60 -1.08 -3.27
C CYS A 258 -22.35 -1.45 -4.05
N MET A 259 -22.40 -2.50 -4.87
CA MET A 259 -21.26 -2.87 -5.71
C MET A 259 -20.88 -1.77 -6.71
N VAL A 260 -21.87 -1.00 -7.18
CA VAL A 260 -21.65 0.15 -8.08
C VAL A 260 -21.08 1.32 -7.31
N GLU A 261 -21.66 1.66 -6.16
CA GLU A 261 -21.16 2.76 -5.32
C GLU A 261 -19.73 2.52 -4.84
N MET A 262 -19.45 1.33 -4.30
CA MET A 262 -18.12 0.95 -3.82
C MET A 262 -17.07 1.01 -4.94
N TYR A 263 -17.44 0.59 -6.15
CA TYR A 263 -16.56 0.66 -7.31
C TYR A 263 -16.34 2.09 -7.80
N GLU A 264 -17.41 2.89 -7.96
CA GLU A 264 -17.31 4.28 -8.43
C GLU A 264 -16.59 5.18 -7.43
N ARG A 265 -16.77 4.93 -6.13
CA ARG A 265 -16.25 5.79 -5.06
C ARG A 265 -14.84 5.41 -4.62
N TRP A 266 -14.60 4.11 -4.45
CA TRP A 266 -13.39 3.60 -3.81
C TRP A 266 -12.60 2.65 -4.71
N TYR A 267 -13.09 2.36 -5.92
CA TYR A 267 -12.53 1.32 -6.79
C TYR A 267 -12.52 -0.07 -6.14
N ILE A 268 -13.51 -0.34 -5.27
CA ILE A 268 -13.66 -1.60 -4.54
C ILE A 268 -14.72 -2.46 -5.23
N LEU A 269 -14.36 -3.70 -5.54
CA LEU A 269 -15.33 -4.74 -5.88
C LEU A 269 -15.82 -5.36 -4.57
N ASP A 270 -17.05 -5.03 -4.19
CA ASP A 270 -17.70 -5.59 -3.00
C ASP A 270 -18.08 -7.06 -3.24
N GLY A 271 -17.13 -7.96 -2.98
CA GLY A 271 -17.29 -9.38 -3.20
C GLY A 271 -18.06 -10.13 -2.12
N VAL A 272 -18.50 -11.35 -2.48
CA VAL A 272 -19.26 -12.25 -1.60
C VAL A 272 -18.40 -12.74 -0.43
N TYR A 273 -17.12 -13.03 -0.70
CA TYR A 273 -16.16 -13.50 0.28
C TYR A 273 -15.48 -12.32 0.97
N ALA A 274 -15.94 -12.02 2.19
CA ALA A 274 -15.45 -10.87 2.92
C ALA A 274 -14.08 -11.09 3.58
N TYR A 275 -13.67 -12.33 3.85
CA TYR A 275 -12.44 -12.65 4.62
C TYR A 275 -11.15 -12.12 3.98
N SER A 276 -11.14 -11.87 2.67
CA SER A 276 -10.00 -11.29 1.96
C SER A 276 -9.69 -9.85 2.39
N PHE A 277 -8.43 -9.38 2.29
CA PHE A 277 -8.07 -7.97 2.48
C PHE A 277 -8.35 -7.06 1.27
N GLU A 278 -8.84 -7.64 0.18
CA GLU A 278 -9.12 -6.91 -1.06
C GLU A 278 -10.01 -5.69 -0.84
N GLY A 279 -9.60 -4.57 -1.42
CA GLY A 279 -10.26 -3.27 -1.34
C GLY A 279 -9.84 -2.37 -0.16
N ILE A 280 -9.15 -2.89 0.86
CA ILE A 280 -8.69 -2.06 2.00
C ILE A 280 -7.67 -1.01 1.54
N ASP A 281 -6.71 -1.40 0.72
CA ASP A 281 -5.71 -0.48 0.16
C ASP A 281 -6.33 0.54 -0.79
N SER A 282 -7.30 0.11 -1.60
CA SER A 282 -8.04 1.00 -2.49
C SER A 282 -8.80 2.07 -1.68
N PHE A 283 -9.46 1.68 -0.59
CA PHE A 283 -10.10 2.63 0.33
C PHE A 283 -9.07 3.58 0.95
N GLU A 284 -7.95 3.05 1.45
CA GLU A 284 -6.88 3.86 2.05
C GLU A 284 -6.33 4.88 1.04
N GLN A 285 -6.12 4.48 -0.21
CA GLN A 285 -5.64 5.36 -1.27
C GLN A 285 -6.69 6.42 -1.64
N SER A 286 -7.96 6.04 -1.80
CA SER A 286 -9.03 6.99 -2.12
C SER A 286 -9.30 8.01 -1.01
N THR A 287 -8.92 7.70 0.23
CA THR A 287 -9.10 8.57 1.40
C THR A 287 -7.79 9.21 1.88
N ASN A 288 -6.70 9.10 1.11
CA ASN A 288 -5.40 9.65 1.55
C ASN A 288 -5.31 11.19 1.50
N LYS A 289 -6.24 11.84 0.82
CA LYS A 289 -6.28 13.29 0.62
C LYS A 289 -7.61 13.86 1.06
N ARG A 290 -7.56 15.05 1.65
CA ARG A 290 -8.75 15.81 2.00
C ARG A 290 -9.46 16.27 0.73
N GLY A 291 -10.75 15.99 0.65
CA GLY A 291 -11.59 16.32 -0.49
C GLY A 291 -13.03 16.51 -0.06
N ARG A 292 -13.76 17.36 -0.78
CA ARG A 292 -15.19 17.60 -0.58
C ARG A 292 -15.88 17.52 -1.93
N GLN A 293 -16.87 16.65 -2.04
CA GLN A 293 -17.78 16.57 -3.18
C GLN A 293 -19.12 17.13 -2.75
N VAL A 294 -19.53 18.22 -3.39
CA VAL A 294 -20.83 18.86 -3.11
C VAL A 294 -21.96 17.92 -3.56
N ALA A 295 -23.06 17.94 -2.82
CA ALA A 295 -24.25 17.17 -3.17
C ALA A 295 -24.75 17.53 -4.57
N HIS A 296 -25.10 16.54 -5.37
CA HIS A 296 -25.54 16.73 -6.77
C HIS A 296 -26.47 15.61 -7.23
N TRP A 297 -27.21 15.87 -8.30
CA TRP A 297 -27.94 14.82 -9.01
C TRP A 297 -26.99 14.13 -9.98
N GLU A 298 -26.75 12.85 -9.76
CA GLU A 298 -26.05 12.00 -10.72
C GLU A 298 -27.07 11.44 -11.71
N GLN A 299 -26.83 11.64 -13.01
CA GLN A 299 -27.70 11.15 -14.07
C GLN A 299 -26.91 10.68 -15.28
N GLY A 300 -27.41 9.64 -15.95
CA GLY A 300 -26.77 9.11 -17.15
C GLY A 300 -27.51 7.93 -17.74
N SER A 301 -26.83 7.23 -18.64
CA SER A 301 -27.30 5.96 -19.21
C SER A 301 -26.29 4.86 -18.88
N ARG A 302 -26.78 3.72 -18.40
CA ARG A 302 -26.00 2.49 -18.18
C ARG A 302 -26.44 1.42 -19.18
N GLY A 303 -25.52 0.56 -19.59
CA GLY A 303 -25.75 -0.47 -20.61
C GLY A 303 -25.08 -0.17 -21.96
N SER A 304 -25.27 -1.04 -22.94
CA SER A 304 -24.70 -0.89 -24.29
C SER A 304 -25.55 -1.61 -25.33
N THR A 305 -25.64 -1.00 -26.52
CA THR A 305 -26.25 -1.65 -27.69
C THR A 305 -25.51 -2.92 -28.11
N ALA A 306 -24.21 -3.04 -27.79
CA ALA A 306 -23.42 -4.24 -28.05
C ALA A 306 -23.75 -5.42 -27.11
N ASP A 307 -24.41 -5.18 -25.98
CA ASP A 307 -24.78 -6.20 -24.98
C ASP A 307 -26.26 -6.56 -25.06
N GLY A 308 -26.75 -6.87 -26.27
CA GLY A 308 -28.16 -7.24 -26.46
C GLY A 308 -29.13 -6.06 -26.36
N GLY A 309 -28.68 -4.82 -26.61
CA GLY A 309 -29.56 -3.66 -26.78
C GLY A 309 -30.07 -3.04 -25.48
N TRP A 310 -29.66 -3.51 -24.31
CA TRP A 310 -30.15 -2.99 -23.03
C TRP A 310 -29.49 -1.64 -22.69
N MET A 311 -30.32 -0.64 -22.39
CA MET A 311 -29.92 0.67 -21.90
C MET A 311 -30.93 1.17 -20.87
N GLU A 312 -30.46 1.58 -19.70
CA GLU A 312 -31.26 2.15 -18.64
C GLU A 312 -30.77 3.56 -18.33
N ARG A 313 -31.70 4.52 -18.31
CA ARG A 313 -31.42 5.85 -17.80
C ARG A 313 -31.57 5.83 -16.29
N TYR A 314 -30.63 6.43 -15.58
CA TYR A 314 -30.69 6.56 -14.13
C TYR A 314 -30.58 8.02 -13.73
N LYS A 315 -31.19 8.35 -12.59
CA LYS A 315 -31.08 9.64 -11.93
C LYS A 315 -31.25 9.42 -10.42
N TYR A 316 -30.24 9.73 -9.63
CA TYR A 316 -30.33 9.67 -8.17
C TYR A 316 -29.59 10.84 -7.52
N TRP A 317 -29.97 11.16 -6.30
CA TRP A 317 -29.32 12.20 -5.51
C TRP A 317 -28.07 11.62 -4.83
N VAL A 318 -26.94 12.28 -5.04
CA VAL A 318 -25.68 11.99 -4.34
C VAL A 318 -25.56 13.01 -3.22
N PRO A 319 -25.57 12.58 -1.94
CA PRO A 319 -25.38 13.50 -0.82
C PRO A 319 -23.97 14.08 -0.84
N GLU A 320 -23.77 15.16 -0.07
CA GLU A 320 -22.44 15.71 0.13
C GLU A 320 -21.52 14.66 0.76
N ARG A 321 -20.26 14.64 0.32
CA ARG A 321 -19.27 13.67 0.78
C ARG A 321 -17.95 14.34 1.08
N THR A 322 -17.36 13.95 2.19
CA THR A 322 -15.97 14.26 2.52
C THR A 322 -15.10 13.01 2.39
N THR A 323 -13.82 13.23 2.08
CA THR A 323 -12.77 12.22 2.14
C THR A 323 -11.58 12.82 2.87
N GLY A 324 -10.86 12.02 3.64
CA GLY A 324 -9.60 12.44 4.22
C GLY A 324 -8.95 11.37 5.10
N PRO A 325 -7.66 11.53 5.42
CA PRO A 325 -6.87 10.50 6.06
C PRO A 325 -7.06 10.45 7.58
N GLY A 326 -7.64 11.51 8.18
CA GLY A 326 -7.85 11.63 9.61
C GLY A 326 -9.03 10.81 10.13
N VAL A 327 -9.15 10.75 11.46
CA VAL A 327 -10.29 10.11 12.13
C VAL A 327 -11.54 10.94 11.87
N ASN A 328 -12.63 10.30 11.45
CA ASN A 328 -13.88 10.98 11.05
C ASN A 328 -13.74 11.99 9.88
N ASP A 329 -12.64 11.96 9.12
CA ASP A 329 -12.43 12.87 7.97
C ASP A 329 -13.18 12.40 6.69
N THR A 330 -13.80 11.22 6.70
CA THR A 330 -14.45 10.60 5.55
C THR A 330 -15.91 10.26 5.82
N THR A 331 -16.83 10.77 4.99
CA THR A 331 -18.26 10.42 5.06
C THR A 331 -18.50 9.01 4.53
N CYS A 332 -18.74 8.01 5.38
CA CYS A 332 -19.01 6.64 4.93
C CYS A 332 -20.51 6.36 4.86
N GLY A 333 -21.01 6.06 3.66
CA GLY A 333 -22.41 5.68 3.43
C GLY A 333 -22.70 4.24 3.85
N TRP A 334 -23.98 3.84 3.81
CA TRP A 334 -24.42 2.50 4.23
C TRP A 334 -23.66 1.37 3.54
N CYS A 335 -23.42 1.46 2.23
CA CYS A 335 -22.69 0.44 1.48
C CYS A 335 -21.25 0.26 1.96
N THR A 336 -20.57 1.36 2.29
CA THR A 336 -19.20 1.34 2.82
C THR A 336 -19.16 0.76 4.23
N LEU A 337 -20.10 1.18 5.09
CA LEU A 337 -20.21 0.70 6.46
C LEU A 337 -20.53 -0.81 6.51
N THR A 338 -21.48 -1.26 5.69
CA THR A 338 -21.84 -2.69 5.60
C THR A 338 -20.71 -3.54 5.03
N TRP A 339 -19.90 -2.97 4.11
CA TRP A 339 -18.70 -3.64 3.64
C TRP A 339 -17.67 -3.82 4.76
N PHE A 340 -17.43 -2.78 5.57
CA PHE A 340 -16.57 -2.89 6.75
C PHE A 340 -17.10 -3.87 7.80
N GLU A 341 -18.39 -3.86 8.09
CA GLU A 341 -19.03 -4.81 9.02
C GLU A 341 -18.81 -6.27 8.60
N ARG A 342 -19.00 -6.55 7.31
CA ARG A 342 -18.73 -7.88 6.74
C ARG A 342 -17.26 -8.23 6.80
N LYS A 343 -16.35 -7.29 6.52
CA LYS A 343 -14.90 -7.51 6.69
C LYS A 343 -14.60 -7.87 8.14
N LEU A 344 -15.00 -7.03 9.09
CA LEU A 344 -14.78 -7.24 10.52
C LEU A 344 -15.26 -8.59 11.04
N SER A 345 -16.37 -9.13 10.52
CA SER A 345 -16.94 -10.41 10.96
C SER A 345 -16.42 -11.64 10.20
N SER A 346 -15.49 -11.46 9.26
CA SER A 346 -15.09 -12.52 8.31
C SER A 346 -13.69 -13.08 8.52
N TRP A 347 -12.99 -12.70 9.58
CA TRP A 347 -11.69 -13.31 9.87
C TRP A 347 -11.84 -14.82 10.09
N MET A 348 -10.92 -15.59 9.51
CA MET A 348 -10.86 -17.04 9.65
C MET A 348 -9.41 -17.47 9.89
N GLU A 349 -9.20 -18.21 10.97
CA GLU A 349 -7.88 -18.72 11.35
C GLU A 349 -7.25 -19.53 10.21
N GLY A 350 -6.01 -19.21 9.85
CA GLY A 350 -5.26 -19.87 8.78
C GLY A 350 -5.73 -19.57 7.35
N GLN A 351 -6.91 -18.98 7.15
CA GLN A 351 -7.48 -18.71 5.82
C GLN A 351 -7.40 -17.25 5.40
N THR A 352 -7.40 -16.33 6.36
CA THR A 352 -7.19 -14.91 6.07
C THR A 352 -5.71 -14.65 5.81
N ILE A 353 -5.35 -14.50 4.54
CA ILE A 353 -3.97 -14.26 4.09
C ILE A 353 -3.70 -12.76 4.00
N ASP A 354 -2.58 -12.32 4.57
CA ASP A 354 -2.03 -10.99 4.36
C ASP A 354 -1.51 -10.88 2.91
N PRO A 355 -2.06 -9.98 2.08
CA PRO A 355 -1.66 -9.85 0.69
C PRO A 355 -0.19 -9.40 0.54
N GLU A 356 0.39 -8.77 1.57
CA GLU A 356 1.77 -8.29 1.52
C GLU A 356 2.79 -9.39 1.80
N THR A 357 2.49 -10.29 2.73
CA THR A 357 3.41 -11.34 3.19
C THR A 357 3.08 -12.72 2.61
N GLY A 358 1.90 -12.89 2.02
CA GLY A 358 1.38 -14.18 1.57
C GLY A 358 1.14 -15.17 2.70
N SER A 359 1.20 -14.71 3.96
CA SER A 359 1.10 -15.55 5.16
C SER A 359 -0.24 -15.33 5.88
N PRO A 360 -0.72 -16.32 6.66
CA PRO A 360 -1.90 -16.12 7.51
C PRO A 360 -1.71 -14.96 8.49
N ILE A 361 -2.73 -14.14 8.66
CA ILE A 361 -2.72 -13.01 9.60
C ILE A 361 -3.43 -13.35 10.92
N SER A 362 -2.84 -12.89 12.02
CA SER A 362 -3.43 -13.02 13.35
C SER A 362 -4.72 -12.18 13.46
N LEU A 363 -5.68 -12.62 14.28
CA LEU A 363 -6.91 -11.85 14.52
C LEU A 363 -6.63 -10.43 15.07
N PRO A 364 -5.72 -10.23 16.05
CA PRO A 364 -5.38 -8.89 16.51
C PRO A 364 -4.90 -7.98 15.37
N ASP A 365 -3.98 -8.45 14.52
CA ASP A 365 -3.47 -7.66 13.39
C ASP A 365 -4.55 -7.39 12.35
N TYR A 366 -5.43 -8.38 12.12
CA TYR A 366 -6.57 -8.23 11.24
C TYR A 366 -7.47 -7.07 11.67
N ILE A 367 -7.85 -7.06 12.94
CA ILE A 367 -8.69 -6.01 13.52
C ILE A 367 -7.96 -4.66 13.50
N ARG A 368 -6.66 -4.59 13.84
CA ARG A 368 -5.87 -3.33 13.78
C ARG A 368 -5.87 -2.72 12.38
N ARG A 369 -5.66 -3.55 11.35
CA ARG A 369 -5.67 -3.12 9.94
C ARG A 369 -7.01 -2.51 9.56
N ILE A 370 -8.11 -3.21 9.83
CA ILE A 370 -9.44 -2.70 9.50
C ILE A 370 -9.75 -1.47 10.34
N ARG A 371 -9.39 -1.43 11.63
CA ARG A 371 -9.59 -0.28 12.53
C ARG A 371 -8.93 0.98 12.00
N ARG A 372 -7.66 0.87 11.59
CA ARG A 372 -6.85 1.99 11.09
C ARG A 372 -7.52 2.69 9.91
N ILE A 373 -8.13 1.91 9.01
CA ILE A 373 -8.74 2.42 7.79
C ILE A 373 -10.20 2.84 8.05
N GLY A 374 -10.94 2.01 8.77
CA GLY A 374 -12.34 2.24 9.11
C GLY A 374 -12.56 3.46 10.00
N ARG A 375 -11.64 3.79 10.92
CA ARG A 375 -11.74 5.00 11.77
C ARG A 375 -11.74 6.32 10.98
N ARG A 376 -11.41 6.29 9.68
CA ARG A 376 -11.57 7.46 8.81
C ARG A 376 -13.03 7.79 8.57
N CYS A 377 -13.92 6.80 8.66
CA CYS A 377 -15.36 7.00 8.59
C CYS A 377 -15.87 7.83 9.76
N GLU A 378 -16.88 8.66 9.51
CA GLU A 378 -17.65 9.36 10.55
C GLU A 378 -18.12 8.41 11.67
N SER A 379 -18.04 8.88 12.92
CA SER A 379 -17.84 8.05 14.12
C SER A 379 -19.01 7.14 14.50
N SER A 380 -20.26 7.57 14.33
CA SER A 380 -21.40 6.89 14.96
C SER A 380 -21.69 5.50 14.37
N GLY A 381 -21.66 5.38 13.04
CA GLY A 381 -21.87 4.11 12.35
C GLY A 381 -20.69 3.16 12.49
N TRP A 382 -19.47 3.68 12.27
CA TRP A 382 -18.23 2.92 12.35
C TRP A 382 -17.99 2.34 13.75
N ASN A 383 -18.04 3.17 14.80
CA ASN A 383 -17.71 2.74 16.16
C ASN A 383 -18.66 1.63 16.65
N ARG A 384 -19.96 1.73 16.33
CA ARG A 384 -20.94 0.71 16.72
C ARG A 384 -20.60 -0.66 16.12
N MET A 385 -20.35 -0.72 14.82
CA MET A 385 -20.05 -1.99 14.13
C MET A 385 -18.69 -2.55 14.56
N TYR A 386 -17.70 -1.68 14.70
CA TYR A 386 -16.37 -2.05 15.16
C TYR A 386 -16.41 -2.65 16.58
N ASN A 387 -17.03 -1.96 17.53
CA ASN A 387 -17.15 -2.44 18.90
C ASN A 387 -17.93 -3.76 18.96
N SER A 388 -19.06 -3.85 18.25
CA SER A 388 -19.86 -5.08 18.20
C SER A 388 -19.07 -6.28 17.65
N ALA A 389 -18.21 -6.07 16.65
CA ALA A 389 -17.37 -7.15 16.11
C ALA A 389 -16.27 -7.55 17.10
N VAL A 390 -15.59 -6.59 17.72
CA VAL A 390 -14.58 -6.84 18.74
C VAL A 390 -15.16 -7.58 19.94
N ASP A 391 -16.31 -7.13 20.46
CA ASP A 391 -17.02 -7.76 21.57
C ASP A 391 -17.41 -9.21 21.22
N SER A 392 -17.84 -9.47 19.98
CA SER A 392 -18.12 -10.83 19.50
C SER A 392 -16.88 -11.74 19.55
N TYR A 393 -15.71 -11.22 19.14
CA TYR A 393 -14.46 -11.98 19.22
C TYR A 393 -13.97 -12.20 20.66
N ILE A 394 -14.16 -11.21 21.54
CA ILE A 394 -13.82 -11.35 22.97
C ILE A 394 -14.74 -12.38 23.63
N ASN A 395 -16.06 -12.27 23.41
CA ASN A 395 -17.06 -13.16 24.00
C ASN A 395 -16.94 -14.61 23.48
N SER A 396 -16.42 -14.81 22.27
CA SER A 396 -16.13 -16.15 21.74
C SER A 396 -14.77 -16.71 22.17
N GLY A 397 -13.98 -15.95 22.94
CA GLY A 397 -12.65 -16.36 23.41
C GLY A 397 -11.58 -16.37 22.31
N LEU A 398 -11.87 -15.80 21.13
CA LEU A 398 -10.93 -15.70 20.02
C LEU A 398 -9.97 -14.51 20.18
N LEU A 399 -10.35 -13.51 20.97
CA LEU A 399 -9.59 -12.30 21.21
C LEU A 399 -9.53 -12.02 22.71
N SER A 400 -8.36 -11.66 23.24
CA SER A 400 -8.26 -11.28 24.65
C SER A 400 -8.84 -9.88 24.90
N PRO A 401 -9.30 -9.55 26.11
CA PRO A 401 -9.80 -8.20 26.42
C PRO A 401 -8.77 -7.08 26.24
N ASP A 402 -7.48 -7.40 26.37
CA ASP A 402 -6.34 -6.49 26.28
C ASP A 402 -5.62 -6.54 24.91
N TRP A 403 -6.26 -7.12 23.90
CA TRP A 403 -5.67 -7.38 22.59
C TRP A 403 -5.08 -6.13 21.92
N ASP A 404 -5.66 -4.96 22.15
CA ASP A 404 -5.22 -3.71 21.54
C ASP A 404 -3.91 -3.17 22.14
N ARG A 405 -3.53 -3.68 23.33
CA ARG A 405 -2.26 -3.44 24.02
C ARG A 405 -1.21 -4.51 23.76
N GLN A 406 -1.55 -5.57 23.04
CA GLN A 406 -0.57 -6.57 22.64
C GLN A 406 0.27 -6.04 21.46
N PRO A 407 1.57 -6.37 21.40
CA PRO A 407 2.39 -6.02 20.24
C PRO A 407 1.84 -6.70 18.98
N SER A 408 1.98 -6.05 17.83
CA SER A 408 1.60 -6.65 16.54
C SER A 408 2.48 -7.85 16.19
N GLY A 409 3.76 -7.81 16.57
CA GLY A 409 4.74 -8.84 16.21
C GLY A 409 5.07 -8.90 14.71
N ASN A 410 4.50 -8.02 13.88
CA ASN A 410 4.68 -8.01 12.43
C ASN A 410 5.43 -6.75 11.99
N LEU A 411 6.76 -6.85 11.90
CA LEU A 411 7.62 -5.73 11.49
C LEU A 411 7.21 -5.13 10.13
N SER A 412 6.88 -5.97 9.13
CA SER A 412 6.46 -5.50 7.80
C SER A 412 5.25 -4.58 7.87
N TYR A 413 4.27 -4.98 8.69
CA TYR A 413 3.08 -4.17 8.98
C TYR A 413 3.47 -2.86 9.67
N LEU A 414 4.26 -2.93 10.74
CA LEU A 414 4.68 -1.74 11.50
C LEU A 414 5.38 -0.71 10.60
N ILE A 415 6.33 -1.14 9.77
CA ILE A 415 7.08 -0.24 8.87
C ILE A 415 6.14 0.57 7.96
N ARG A 416 5.06 -0.05 7.48
CA ARG A 416 4.08 0.58 6.57
C ARG A 416 2.99 1.35 7.28
N HIS A 417 2.74 1.00 8.55
CA HIS A 417 1.53 1.43 9.23
C HIS A 417 1.72 2.21 10.54
N GLY A 418 2.93 2.28 11.09
CA GLY A 418 3.18 2.93 12.37
C GLY A 418 3.02 1.98 13.56
N ALA A 419 3.38 2.48 14.75
CA ALA A 419 3.24 1.75 16.00
C ALA A 419 1.77 1.69 16.43
N SER A 420 1.35 0.54 16.97
CA SER A 420 0.11 0.41 17.76
C SER A 420 0.41 0.69 19.24
N ALA A 421 -0.64 0.76 20.06
CA ALA A 421 -0.49 0.98 21.51
C ALA A 421 0.35 -0.11 22.21
N GLY A 422 0.34 -1.34 21.70
CA GLY A 422 1.14 -2.44 22.22
C GLY A 422 2.57 -2.54 21.68
N ASP A 423 2.95 -1.72 20.69
CA ASP A 423 4.28 -1.78 20.08
C ASP A 423 5.23 -0.77 20.76
N GLU A 424 6.50 -1.16 20.97
CA GLU A 424 7.49 -0.27 21.57
C GLU A 424 7.70 1.01 20.71
N PRO A 425 7.93 2.19 21.32
CA PRO A 425 8.18 2.42 22.74
C PRO A 425 6.91 2.74 23.54
N ILE A 426 5.70 2.55 22.99
CA ILE A 426 4.47 3.03 23.63
C ILE A 426 4.26 2.42 25.03
N PRO A 427 4.35 1.09 25.23
CA PRO A 427 4.26 0.51 26.57
C PRO A 427 5.36 0.99 27.53
N SER A 428 6.56 1.29 27.02
CA SER A 428 7.65 1.86 27.84
C SER A 428 7.36 3.29 28.30
N ILE A 429 6.76 4.11 27.42
CA ILE A 429 6.30 5.46 27.76
C ILE A 429 5.21 5.40 28.82
N GLU A 430 4.19 4.55 28.64
CA GLU A 430 3.08 4.42 29.58
C GLU A 430 3.53 3.93 30.97
N ARG A 431 4.46 2.96 31.02
CA ARG A 431 5.07 2.51 32.28
C ARG A 431 5.82 3.63 33.01
N THR A 432 6.54 4.46 32.25
CA THR A 432 7.27 5.61 32.81
C THR A 432 6.29 6.66 33.34
N MET A 433 5.24 6.97 32.58
CA MET A 433 4.17 7.87 33.03
C MET A 433 3.52 7.38 34.32
N ALA A 434 3.20 6.08 34.41
CA ALA A 434 2.62 5.49 35.63
C ALA A 434 3.55 5.63 36.84
N SER A 435 4.87 5.46 36.65
CA SER A 435 5.87 5.66 37.71
C SER A 435 5.90 7.11 38.21
N ILE A 436 5.88 8.09 37.29
CA ILE A 436 5.89 9.53 37.60
C ILE A 436 4.63 9.92 38.38
N ILE A 437 3.46 9.40 37.96
CA ILE A 437 2.18 9.61 38.68
C ILE A 437 2.28 9.09 40.11
N HIS A 438 2.82 7.88 40.31
CA HIS A 438 2.99 7.30 41.64
C HIS A 438 3.98 8.11 42.51
N GLN A 439 4.96 8.76 41.90
CA GLN A 439 5.96 9.58 42.58
C GLN A 439 5.48 11.02 42.84
N ASN A 440 4.27 11.39 42.39
CA ASN A 440 3.70 12.74 42.50
C ASN A 440 4.58 13.81 41.84
N GLU A 441 5.22 13.44 40.74
CA GLU A 441 6.19 14.26 40.01
C GLU A 441 5.53 15.20 38.96
N SER A 442 6.37 15.92 38.20
CA SER A 442 6.02 17.06 37.34
C SER A 442 4.93 16.78 36.29
N LEU A 443 3.85 17.58 36.32
CA LEU A 443 2.79 17.60 35.30
C LEU A 443 3.32 17.87 33.87
N ASN A 444 4.39 18.66 33.75
CA ASN A 444 5.00 18.98 32.45
C ASN A 444 5.66 17.74 31.82
N GLU A 445 6.21 16.84 32.64
CA GLU A 445 6.82 15.60 32.17
C GLU A 445 5.76 14.62 31.66
N LEU A 446 4.65 14.47 32.40
CA LEU A 446 3.50 13.69 31.96
C LEU A 446 2.93 14.21 30.64
N ALA A 447 2.83 15.53 30.47
CA ALA A 447 2.38 16.14 29.23
C ALA A 447 3.33 15.86 28.06
N CYS A 448 4.65 15.97 28.26
CA CYS A 448 5.64 15.61 27.24
C CYS A 448 5.54 14.14 26.83
N LEU A 449 5.50 13.21 27.79
CA LEU A 449 5.42 11.77 27.51
C LEU A 449 4.10 11.39 26.82
N ALA A 450 2.97 11.97 27.25
CA ALA A 450 1.68 11.77 26.59
C ALA A 450 1.71 12.28 25.14
N ASN A 451 2.28 13.47 24.91
CA ASN A 451 2.44 14.02 23.56
C ASN A 451 3.37 13.16 22.70
N LEU A 452 4.47 12.65 23.25
CA LEU A 452 5.39 11.75 22.54
C LEU A 452 4.69 10.44 22.15
N SER A 453 3.98 9.81 23.08
CA SER A 453 3.20 8.59 22.80
C SER A 453 2.18 8.83 21.68
N ASN A 454 1.39 9.90 21.80
CA ASN A 454 0.42 10.29 20.78
C ASN A 454 1.07 10.57 19.42
N TYR A 455 2.23 11.25 19.42
CA TYR A 455 2.97 11.55 18.20
C TYR A 455 3.48 10.27 17.53
N ILE A 456 4.12 9.37 18.27
CA ILE A 456 4.64 8.10 17.74
C ILE A 456 3.49 7.26 17.16
N GLN A 457 2.36 7.15 17.85
CA GLN A 457 1.17 6.44 17.35
C GLN A 457 0.51 7.13 16.13
N SER A 458 0.75 8.43 15.95
CA SER A 458 0.26 9.17 14.79
C SER A 458 1.15 9.01 13.55
N LEU A 459 2.38 8.51 13.71
CA LEU A 459 3.31 8.36 12.61
C LEU A 459 2.76 7.35 11.58
N PRO A 460 2.88 7.63 10.27
CA PRO A 460 2.41 6.73 9.23
C PRO A 460 3.37 5.56 8.97
N CYS A 461 4.40 5.41 9.79
CA CYS A 461 5.50 4.45 9.66
C CYS A 461 6.10 4.16 11.04
N TYR A 462 6.66 2.98 11.19
CA TYR A 462 7.38 2.59 12.41
C TYR A 462 8.88 2.84 12.24
N ILE A 463 9.50 3.46 13.25
CA ILE A 463 10.93 3.83 13.21
C ILE A 463 11.78 3.15 14.29
N HIS A 464 11.15 2.57 15.31
CA HIS A 464 11.82 1.95 16.47
C HIS A 464 12.30 0.54 16.16
N VAL A 465 13.18 0.45 15.16
CA VAL A 465 13.77 -0.79 14.67
C VAL A 465 15.17 -0.92 15.22
N SER A 466 15.58 -2.13 15.58
CA SER A 466 16.97 -2.44 15.93
C SER A 466 17.87 -2.43 14.68
N ASP A 467 19.19 -2.34 14.89
CA ASP A 467 20.17 -2.46 13.79
C ASP A 467 20.06 -3.81 13.08
N ALA A 468 19.78 -4.88 13.84
CA ALA A 468 19.58 -6.22 13.30
C ALA A 468 18.33 -6.33 12.44
N GLU A 469 17.20 -5.73 12.83
CA GLU A 469 15.97 -5.70 12.02
C GLU A 469 16.16 -4.85 10.77
N ALA A 470 16.77 -3.68 10.90
CA ALA A 470 17.09 -2.83 9.77
C ALA A 470 17.97 -3.57 8.75
N PHE A 471 19.02 -4.25 9.23
CA PHE A 471 19.94 -4.99 8.39
C PHE A 471 19.34 -6.26 7.80
N ASN A 472 18.66 -7.09 8.58
CA ASN A 472 18.22 -8.41 8.11
C ASN A 472 16.87 -8.39 7.39
N SER A 473 15.99 -7.44 7.72
CA SER A 473 14.61 -7.44 7.25
C SER A 473 14.28 -6.25 6.34
N ILE A 474 14.72 -5.04 6.70
CA ILE A 474 14.32 -3.81 5.97
C ILE A 474 15.19 -3.58 4.73
N ILE A 475 16.51 -3.43 4.88
CA ILE A 475 17.43 -3.12 3.78
C ILE A 475 17.40 -4.15 2.62
N PRO A 476 17.27 -5.48 2.82
CA PRO A 476 17.22 -6.43 1.71
C PRO A 476 15.89 -6.40 0.95
N SER A 477 14.81 -5.92 1.58
CA SER A 477 13.49 -5.93 0.99
C SER A 477 13.20 -4.56 0.39
N ALA A 478 13.33 -4.44 -0.94
CA ALA A 478 13.05 -3.19 -1.66
C ALA A 478 11.69 -2.59 -1.24
N ASN A 479 10.66 -3.44 -1.12
CA ASN A 479 9.33 -3.02 -0.71
C ASN A 479 9.28 -2.44 0.72
N LEU A 480 10.00 -3.05 1.67
CA LEU A 480 10.04 -2.54 3.06
C LEU A 480 10.94 -1.31 3.17
N LEU A 481 12.07 -1.29 2.46
CA LEU A 481 12.96 -0.15 2.40
C LEU A 481 12.25 1.07 1.82
N ASP A 482 11.52 0.91 0.73
CA ASP A 482 10.74 1.99 0.10
C ASP A 482 9.65 2.52 1.04
N ALA A 483 8.95 1.64 1.77
CA ALA A 483 7.97 2.04 2.77
C ALA A 483 8.63 2.81 3.95
N TYR A 484 9.72 2.27 4.48
CA TYR A 484 10.49 2.85 5.58
C TYR A 484 11.06 4.23 5.20
N CYS A 485 11.56 4.35 3.98
CA CYS A 485 12.16 5.56 3.43
C CYS A 485 11.18 6.47 2.69
N SER A 486 9.89 6.16 2.74
CA SER A 486 8.85 6.90 2.03
C SER A 486 8.84 8.39 2.38
N GLU A 487 8.46 9.22 1.40
CA GLU A 487 8.28 10.66 1.60
C GLU A 487 7.22 10.96 2.66
N LYS A 488 6.17 10.11 2.73
CA LYS A 488 5.11 10.19 3.76
C LYS A 488 5.71 10.08 5.16
N CYS A 489 6.55 9.07 5.39
CA CYS A 489 7.24 8.89 6.65
C CYS A 489 8.21 10.04 6.96
N THR A 490 9.03 10.44 5.98
CA THR A 490 9.98 11.55 6.11
C THR A 490 9.28 12.86 6.46
N THR A 491 8.15 13.15 5.83
CA THR A 491 7.38 14.38 6.07
C THR A 491 6.75 14.39 7.45
N ALA A 492 6.18 13.26 7.89
CA ALA A 492 5.63 13.13 9.24
C ALA A 492 6.69 13.36 10.32
N LEU A 493 7.90 12.82 10.13
CA LEU A 493 9.02 12.98 11.07
C LEU A 493 9.56 14.40 11.14
N ARG A 494 9.51 15.18 10.05
CA ARG A 494 9.86 16.62 10.09
C ARG A 494 8.91 17.42 10.98
N GLY A 495 7.69 16.93 11.17
CA GLY A 495 6.72 17.51 12.11
C GLY A 495 7.03 17.28 13.59
N SER A 496 8.12 16.59 13.95
CA SER A 496 8.53 16.34 15.35
C SER A 496 9.16 17.55 16.04
N ALA A 497 9.56 18.60 15.31
CA ALA A 497 10.26 19.74 15.89
C ALA A 497 9.52 20.45 17.05
N PRO A 498 8.18 20.64 17.02
CA PRO A 498 7.45 21.18 18.16
C PRO A 498 7.47 20.27 19.40
N LEU A 499 7.49 18.95 19.19
CA LEU A 499 7.57 17.96 20.26
C LEU A 499 8.94 18.02 20.96
N GLN A 500 9.99 18.19 20.17
CA GLN A 500 11.36 18.36 20.65
C GLN A 500 11.48 19.59 21.55
N THR A 501 11.00 20.75 21.10
CA THR A 501 11.01 21.98 21.92
C THR A 501 10.23 21.82 23.23
N ALA A 502 9.12 21.09 23.22
CA ALA A 502 8.31 20.86 24.42
C ALA A 502 9.02 19.96 25.45
N CYS A 503 9.76 18.96 24.99
CA CYS A 503 10.42 17.97 25.84
C CYS A 503 11.86 18.36 26.26
N ASP A 504 12.57 19.18 25.47
CA ASP A 504 13.95 19.61 25.74
C ASP A 504 14.08 20.51 26.97
N ASN A 505 12.99 21.12 27.43
CA ASN A 505 12.96 21.96 28.64
C ASN A 505 12.90 21.15 29.95
N LEU A 506 12.85 19.81 29.88
CA LEU A 506 12.80 18.96 31.07
C LEU A 506 14.20 18.72 31.67
N PRO A 507 14.34 18.74 33.01
CA PRO A 507 15.63 18.48 33.65
C PRO A 507 16.23 17.12 33.32
N ARG A 508 17.55 17.06 33.09
CA ARG A 508 18.31 15.85 32.67
C ARG A 508 18.24 14.63 33.58
N TYR A 509 17.77 14.80 34.82
CA TYR A 509 17.65 13.75 35.81
C TYR A 509 16.26 13.09 35.84
N ASN A 510 15.34 13.55 34.99
CA ASN A 510 13.97 13.02 34.96
C ASN A 510 13.89 11.66 34.24
N PRO A 511 12.97 10.77 34.65
CA PRO A 511 12.74 9.47 33.99
C PRO A 511 12.52 9.57 32.46
N SER A 512 11.90 10.65 31.98
CA SER A 512 11.70 10.93 30.55
C SER A 512 12.99 10.94 29.72
N TRP A 513 14.14 11.26 30.33
CA TRP A 513 15.44 11.26 29.66
C TRP A 513 15.93 9.87 29.26
N GLN A 514 15.30 8.79 29.74
CA GLN A 514 15.62 7.44 29.27
C GLN A 514 14.93 7.09 27.95
N ILE A 515 13.81 7.75 27.63
CA ILE A 515 12.98 7.44 26.45
C ILE A 515 13.38 8.31 25.26
N LEU A 516 13.61 9.60 25.48
CA LEU A 516 13.91 10.56 24.41
C LEU A 516 15.14 10.16 23.58
N PRO A 517 16.28 9.74 24.17
CA PRO A 517 17.44 9.26 23.40
C PRO A 517 17.09 8.10 22.47
N GLY A 518 16.28 7.14 22.93
CA GLY A 518 15.86 6.01 22.10
C GLY A 518 15.02 6.43 20.89
N PHE A 519 14.16 7.45 21.04
CA PHE A 519 13.45 8.05 19.92
C PHE A 519 14.39 8.77 18.95
N TYR A 520 15.35 9.55 19.44
CA TYR A 520 16.35 10.21 18.59
C TYR A 520 17.24 9.22 17.85
N GLU A 521 17.68 8.16 18.51
CA GLU A 521 18.44 7.08 17.89
C GLU A 521 17.63 6.39 16.79
N ALA A 522 16.34 6.14 17.00
CA ALA A 522 15.45 5.61 15.97
C ALA A 522 15.33 6.55 14.75
N VAL A 523 15.21 7.86 14.98
CA VAL A 523 15.19 8.86 13.90
C VAL A 523 16.53 8.89 13.15
N LEU A 524 17.66 8.92 13.86
CA LEU A 524 19.00 8.93 13.26
C LEU A 524 19.28 7.66 12.48
N ARG A 525 18.94 6.49 13.04
CA ARG A 525 19.02 5.19 12.36
C ARG A 525 18.25 5.22 11.05
N ARG A 526 17.01 5.70 11.07
CA ARG A 526 16.23 5.86 9.85
C ARG A 526 16.91 6.78 8.84
N VAL A 527 17.37 7.96 9.29
CA VAL A 527 18.06 8.92 8.42
C VAL A 527 19.27 8.28 7.75
N ASN A 528 20.05 7.50 8.48
CA ASN A 528 21.20 6.80 7.93
C ASN A 528 20.81 5.68 6.96
N VAL A 529 19.80 4.87 7.30
CA VAL A 529 19.27 3.82 6.43
C VAL A 529 18.73 4.41 5.12
N CYS A 530 18.00 5.52 5.20
CA CYS A 530 17.33 6.15 4.07
C CYS A 530 18.17 7.22 3.37
N ARG A 531 19.43 7.39 3.78
CA ARG A 531 20.34 8.36 3.19
C ARG A 531 20.55 8.01 1.72
N GLN A 532 20.11 8.89 0.83
CA GLN A 532 20.44 8.82 -0.59
C GLN A 532 21.71 9.61 -0.88
N PRO A 533 22.47 9.25 -1.92
CA PRO A 533 23.55 10.10 -2.39
C PRO A 533 22.97 11.44 -2.84
N ARG A 534 23.66 12.53 -2.51
CA ARG A 534 23.30 13.90 -2.87
C ARG A 534 23.39 14.15 -4.37
N THR A 535 24.26 13.45 -5.09
CA THR A 535 24.21 13.46 -6.56
C THR A 535 22.88 12.85 -6.98
N ARG A 536 21.90 13.68 -7.35
CA ARG A 536 20.56 13.27 -7.81
C ARG A 536 20.62 12.57 -9.18
N THR A 537 21.36 11.49 -9.28
CA THR A 537 21.18 10.51 -10.33
C THR A 537 19.89 9.78 -10.00
N TYR A 538 18.86 10.00 -10.83
CA TYR A 538 17.59 9.28 -10.75
C TYR A 538 17.87 7.76 -10.63
N GLY A 539 17.19 7.11 -9.67
CA GLY A 539 17.27 5.67 -9.47
C GLY A 539 18.47 5.16 -8.64
N THR A 540 19.17 6.03 -7.90
CA THR A 540 20.20 5.56 -6.95
C THR A 540 19.56 4.96 -5.69
N ALA A 541 20.00 3.75 -5.32
CA ALA A 541 19.58 3.10 -4.08
C ALA A 541 20.07 3.90 -2.85
N PRO A 542 19.40 3.78 -1.69
CA PRO A 542 19.92 4.32 -0.43
C PRO A 542 21.32 3.76 -0.12
N CYS A 543 22.18 4.56 0.52
CA CYS A 543 23.54 4.18 0.85
C CYS A 543 23.65 2.96 1.76
N SER A 544 22.61 2.67 2.54
CA SER A 544 22.50 1.43 3.30
C SER A 544 22.52 0.17 2.44
N VAL A 545 21.95 0.20 1.23
CA VAL A 545 21.99 -0.91 0.28
C VAL A 545 23.40 -1.14 -0.22
N VAL A 546 24.12 -0.06 -0.52
CA VAL A 546 25.52 -0.12 -0.97
C VAL A 546 26.40 -0.67 0.15
N PHE A 547 26.33 -0.11 1.36
CA PHE A 547 27.16 -0.57 2.48
C PHE A 547 26.84 -2.00 2.91
N ARG A 548 25.57 -2.44 2.79
CA ARG A 548 25.21 -3.85 2.93
C ARG A 548 25.88 -4.72 1.86
N ALA A 549 25.84 -4.31 0.58
CA ALA A 549 26.46 -5.05 -0.50
C ALA A 549 27.98 -5.19 -0.32
N LEU A 550 28.61 -4.21 0.34
CA LEU A 550 30.02 -4.26 0.73
C LEU A 550 30.28 -5.03 2.04
N ASN A 551 29.25 -5.60 2.68
CA ASN A 551 29.33 -6.29 3.97
C ASN A 551 29.87 -5.42 5.11
N HIS A 552 29.50 -4.14 5.13
CA HIS A 552 29.89 -3.18 6.17
C HIS A 552 28.65 -2.51 6.83
N PRO A 553 27.84 -3.26 7.59
CA PRO A 553 26.66 -2.71 8.28
C PRO A 553 26.97 -1.60 9.28
N SER A 554 28.14 -1.66 9.95
CA SER A 554 28.56 -0.65 10.91
C SER A 554 28.66 0.75 10.28
N TRP A 555 28.91 0.85 8.97
CA TRP A 555 28.96 2.14 8.28
C TRP A 555 27.57 2.80 8.18
N ILE A 556 26.51 2.02 8.33
CA ILE A 556 25.13 2.52 8.36
C ILE A 556 24.81 3.06 9.76
N PHE A 557 25.16 2.33 10.81
CA PHE A 557 24.68 2.60 12.17
C PHE A 557 25.69 3.37 13.02
N ASP A 558 26.95 2.93 13.04
CA ASP A 558 28.05 3.53 13.82
C ASP A 558 28.66 4.74 13.09
N GLY A 559 28.36 4.88 11.80
CA GLY A 559 28.82 5.97 10.95
C GLY A 559 30.22 5.74 10.41
N ARG A 560 30.97 6.83 10.25
CA ARG A 560 32.23 6.84 9.51
C ARG A 560 33.32 6.03 10.24
N PRO A 561 33.93 4.99 9.62
CA PRO A 561 35.08 4.30 10.19
C PRO A 561 36.36 5.18 10.13
N LEU A 562 37.40 4.77 10.83
CA LEU A 562 38.74 5.36 10.68
C LEU A 562 39.25 5.20 9.25
N THR A 563 39.98 6.20 8.72
CA THR A 563 40.50 6.21 7.35
C THR A 563 41.25 4.93 6.98
N LYS A 564 42.14 4.46 7.86
CA LYS A 564 42.89 3.22 7.65
C LYS A 564 42.00 1.98 7.50
N ALA A 565 40.98 1.84 8.34
CA ALA A 565 40.04 0.72 8.29
C ALA A 565 39.16 0.78 7.02
N TYR A 566 38.75 1.99 6.63
CA TYR A 566 38.02 2.22 5.37
C TYR A 566 38.84 1.83 4.16
N PHE A 567 40.10 2.28 4.09
CA PHE A 567 41.01 1.96 2.99
C PHE A 567 41.28 0.46 2.91
N ALA A 568 41.52 -0.19 4.05
CA ALA A 568 41.72 -1.63 4.12
C ALA A 568 40.50 -2.42 3.61
N ALA A 569 39.29 -1.94 3.89
CA ALA A 569 38.05 -2.53 3.40
C ALA A 569 37.85 -2.32 1.89
N LEU A 570 38.11 -1.11 1.38
CA LEU A 570 37.85 -0.78 -0.02
C LEU A 570 38.92 -1.30 -0.99
N THR A 571 40.17 -1.44 -0.56
CA THR A 571 41.28 -1.90 -1.42
C THR A 571 40.98 -3.23 -2.14
N PRO A 572 40.61 -4.33 -1.46
CA PRO A 572 40.33 -5.59 -2.15
C PRO A 572 39.12 -5.51 -3.09
N LEU A 573 38.13 -4.66 -2.78
CA LEU A 573 36.96 -4.43 -3.62
C LEU A 573 37.34 -3.68 -4.91
N LEU A 574 38.19 -2.66 -4.80
CA LEU A 574 38.72 -1.92 -5.94
C LEU A 574 39.59 -2.82 -6.82
N GLU A 575 40.44 -3.66 -6.22
CA GLU A 575 41.26 -4.64 -6.95
C GLU A 575 40.38 -5.66 -7.69
N THR A 576 39.28 -6.10 -7.07
CA THR A 576 38.31 -6.99 -7.73
C THR A 576 37.67 -6.32 -8.94
N ILE A 577 37.27 -5.04 -8.83
CA ILE A 577 36.74 -4.27 -9.96
C ILE A 577 37.80 -4.04 -11.04
N GLU A 578 39.05 -3.80 -10.66
CA GLU A 578 40.18 -3.64 -11.58
C GLU A 578 40.47 -4.93 -12.37
N GLN A 579 40.29 -6.09 -11.73
CA GLN A 579 40.52 -7.41 -12.34
C GLN A 579 39.30 -7.95 -13.13
N ALA A 580 38.08 -7.53 -12.80
CA ALA A 580 36.86 -7.96 -13.49
C ALA A 580 36.69 -7.23 -14.83
N PRO A 581 36.80 -7.90 -16.00
CA PRO A 581 36.65 -7.23 -17.28
C PRO A 581 35.23 -6.67 -17.44
N ALA A 582 35.11 -5.47 -18.02
CA ALA A 582 33.81 -4.98 -18.45
C ALA A 582 33.20 -5.96 -19.47
N PRO A 583 31.87 -6.08 -19.56
CA PRO A 583 31.23 -6.92 -20.55
C PRO A 583 31.83 -6.71 -21.96
N ALA A 584 32.09 -7.79 -22.70
CA ALA A 584 32.83 -7.72 -23.97
C ALA A 584 32.17 -6.81 -25.01
N ASN A 585 30.84 -6.73 -24.98
CA ASN A 585 30.01 -5.82 -25.78
C ASN A 585 30.10 -4.34 -25.35
N LEU A 586 30.58 -4.04 -24.14
CA LEU A 586 30.77 -2.68 -23.62
C LEU A 586 32.22 -2.21 -23.65
N SER A 587 33.19 -3.14 -23.62
CA SER A 587 34.63 -2.83 -23.53
C SER A 587 35.14 -1.95 -24.67
N GLN A 588 34.68 -2.17 -25.91
CA GLN A 588 35.06 -1.33 -27.05
C GLN A 588 34.45 0.09 -26.97
N TRP A 589 33.25 0.21 -26.39
CA TRP A 589 32.55 1.49 -26.25
C TRP A 589 33.11 2.34 -25.10
N LEU A 590 33.45 1.71 -23.98
CA LEU A 590 34.07 2.39 -22.83
C LEU A 590 35.40 3.06 -23.21
N ALA A 591 36.10 2.53 -24.21
CA ALA A 591 37.31 3.14 -24.76
C ALA A 591 37.04 4.39 -25.63
N ASN A 592 35.83 4.56 -26.18
CA ASN A 592 35.42 5.70 -27.03
C ASN A 592 33.90 5.97 -26.95
N PRO A 593 33.41 6.65 -25.89
CA PRO A 593 31.99 6.80 -25.64
C PRO A 593 31.34 7.79 -26.62
N THR A 594 30.66 7.28 -27.65
CA THR A 594 29.79 8.08 -28.52
C THR A 594 28.33 7.60 -28.39
N PRO A 595 27.39 8.45 -27.91
CA PRO A 595 26.01 8.04 -27.63
C PRO A 595 25.20 7.59 -28.85
N SER A 596 25.59 8.02 -30.06
CA SER A 596 24.92 7.68 -31.32
C SER A 596 25.31 6.32 -31.90
N ALA A 597 26.25 5.59 -31.26
CA ALA A 597 26.85 4.37 -31.80
C ALA A 597 26.33 3.07 -31.15
N LEU A 598 25.51 3.15 -30.11
CA LEU A 598 24.97 1.96 -29.43
C LEU A 598 23.64 1.53 -30.09
N GLY A 599 23.54 0.24 -30.42
CA GLY A 599 22.24 -0.37 -30.65
C GLY A 599 21.41 -0.38 -29.37
N LYS A 600 20.11 -0.68 -29.50
CA LYS A 600 19.17 -0.66 -28.37
C LYS A 600 19.58 -1.66 -27.28
N GLU A 601 20.09 -2.83 -27.66
CA GLU A 601 20.49 -3.89 -26.72
C GLU A 601 21.76 -3.52 -25.95
N GLU A 602 22.76 -2.94 -26.63
CA GLU A 602 23.99 -2.49 -26.00
C GLU A 602 23.74 -1.29 -25.08
N TYR A 603 22.81 -0.40 -25.43
CA TYR A 603 22.37 0.66 -24.52
C TYR A 603 21.71 0.11 -23.25
N HIS A 604 20.83 -0.90 -23.36
CA HIS A 604 20.25 -1.55 -22.18
C HIS A 604 21.31 -2.25 -21.32
N ALA A 605 22.28 -2.94 -21.94
CA ALA A 605 23.40 -3.56 -21.23
C ALA A 605 24.27 -2.52 -20.52
N TYR A 606 24.52 -1.38 -21.16
CA TYR A 606 25.26 -0.27 -20.57
C TYR A 606 24.53 0.34 -19.36
N VAL A 607 23.22 0.57 -19.47
CA VAL A 607 22.41 1.08 -18.36
C VAL A 607 22.44 0.11 -17.18
N ALA A 608 22.24 -1.18 -17.44
CA ALA A 608 22.31 -2.22 -16.40
C ALA A 608 23.69 -2.27 -15.72
N TRP A 609 24.77 -2.18 -16.50
CA TRP A 609 26.14 -2.11 -15.99
C TRP A 609 26.40 -0.86 -15.13
N LYS A 610 25.92 0.31 -15.56
CA LYS A 610 26.01 1.53 -14.74
C LYS A 610 25.22 1.41 -13.44
N ASP A 611 24.04 0.81 -13.49
CA ASP A 611 23.21 0.60 -12.31
C ASP A 611 23.84 -0.41 -11.33
N GLU A 612 24.55 -1.42 -11.84
CA GLU A 612 25.40 -2.30 -11.02
C GLU A 612 26.50 -1.49 -10.34
N LEU A 613 27.31 -0.74 -11.10
CA LEU A 613 28.42 0.04 -10.55
C LEU A 613 27.99 1.05 -9.48
N LYS A 614 26.80 1.65 -9.61
CA LYS A 614 26.23 2.56 -8.59
C LYS A 614 26.06 1.90 -7.22
N ASN A 615 25.96 0.57 -7.16
CA ASN A 615 25.76 -0.22 -5.96
C ASN A 615 27.05 -0.93 -5.46
N THR A 616 28.22 -0.59 -6.02
CA THR A 616 29.52 -1.18 -5.65
C THR A 616 30.43 -0.17 -4.93
N VAL A 617 31.72 -0.49 -4.76
CA VAL A 617 32.75 0.44 -4.27
C VAL A 617 32.91 1.68 -5.17
N CYS A 618 32.50 1.60 -6.44
CA CYS A 618 32.46 2.76 -7.35
C CYS A 618 31.18 3.60 -7.23
N GLY A 619 30.29 3.24 -6.30
CA GLY A 619 28.99 3.88 -6.12
C GLY A 619 29.09 5.31 -5.56
N PRO A 620 28.09 6.16 -5.86
CA PRO A 620 28.02 7.52 -5.32
C PRO A 620 28.13 7.59 -3.78
N CYS A 621 27.56 6.62 -3.07
CA CYS A 621 27.60 6.61 -1.60
C CYS A 621 29.00 6.44 -1.01
N VAL A 622 29.81 5.56 -1.59
CA VAL A 622 31.21 5.33 -1.18
C VAL A 622 32.05 6.54 -1.56
N TRP A 623 31.81 7.09 -2.76
CA TRP A 623 32.53 8.26 -3.25
C TRP A 623 32.22 9.53 -2.46
N GLU A 624 30.96 9.72 -2.04
CA GLU A 624 30.56 10.89 -1.26
C GLU A 624 31.31 10.97 0.08
N TRP A 625 31.53 9.82 0.72
CA TRP A 625 32.35 9.71 1.91
C TRP A 625 33.83 9.96 1.64
N LEU A 626 34.34 9.52 0.48
CA LEU A 626 35.75 9.58 0.14
C LEU A 626 36.21 10.95 -0.40
N ALA A 627 35.37 11.67 -1.14
CA ALA A 627 35.84 12.81 -1.94
C ALA A 627 34.82 13.94 -2.17
N SER A 628 33.57 13.85 -1.70
CA SER A 628 32.59 14.93 -1.94
C SER A 628 32.70 16.10 -0.96
N SER A 629 32.26 17.28 -1.41
CA SER A 629 32.90 18.55 -1.08
C SER A 629 32.15 19.53 -0.18
N TRP A 630 31.05 19.19 0.52
CA TRP A 630 30.34 20.26 1.26
C TRP A 630 29.54 19.97 2.53
N GLU A 631 29.39 18.74 3.04
CA GLU A 631 28.73 18.56 4.35
C GLU A 631 29.63 18.91 5.56
N SER A 632 30.91 19.17 5.31
CA SER A 632 31.77 20.16 5.99
C SER A 632 33.22 19.90 5.54
N ARG A 633 34.00 20.95 5.26
CA ARG A 633 35.48 20.82 5.16
C ARG A 633 36.04 20.02 6.34
N TRP A 634 35.38 20.09 7.50
CA TRP A 634 35.70 19.34 8.70
C TRP A 634 35.69 17.81 8.50
N GLN A 635 34.69 17.23 7.82
CA GLN A 635 34.68 15.77 7.58
C GLN A 635 35.83 15.33 6.66
N LEU A 636 36.10 16.07 5.58
CA LEU A 636 37.24 15.80 4.70
C LEU A 636 38.58 15.98 5.45
N GLY A 637 38.66 17.00 6.30
CA GLY A 637 39.80 17.22 7.18
C GLY A 637 40.04 16.06 8.14
N ASN A 638 38.98 15.47 8.71
CA ASN A 638 39.09 14.28 9.56
C ASN A 638 39.63 13.08 8.76
N TRP A 639 39.17 12.87 7.52
CA TRP A 639 39.68 11.78 6.69
C TRP A 639 41.19 11.92 6.39
N VAL A 640 41.62 13.14 6.04
CA VAL A 640 43.02 13.45 5.76
C VAL A 640 43.88 13.35 7.03
N THR A 641 43.36 13.77 8.18
CA THR A 641 44.08 13.74 9.47
C THR A 641 44.25 12.32 9.99
N ASP A 642 43.23 11.46 9.82
CA ASP A 642 43.26 10.06 10.26
C ASP A 642 44.02 9.14 9.28
N ALA A 643 44.47 9.66 8.14
CA ALA A 643 45.31 8.94 7.20
C ALA A 643 46.77 8.88 7.69
N GLU A 644 47.56 7.94 7.16
CA GLU A 644 49.00 7.85 7.48
C GLU A 644 49.76 9.13 7.07
N SER A 645 49.31 9.78 6.00
CA SER A 645 49.71 11.12 5.61
C SER A 645 48.70 11.73 4.64
N PRO A 646 48.65 13.06 4.48
CA PRO A 646 47.82 13.70 3.47
C PRO A 646 48.12 13.20 2.05
N ALA A 647 49.38 12.90 1.75
CA ALA A 647 49.79 12.33 0.46
C ALA A 647 49.25 10.91 0.24
N SER A 648 49.30 10.06 1.26
CA SER A 648 48.72 8.70 1.22
C SER A 648 47.21 8.73 0.95
N TYR A 649 46.50 9.69 1.57
CA TYR A 649 45.08 9.91 1.30
C TYR A 649 44.82 10.28 -0.17
N VAL A 650 45.51 11.30 -0.69
CA VAL A 650 45.34 11.74 -2.09
C VAL A 650 45.63 10.60 -3.06
N ASN A 651 46.72 9.87 -2.87
CA ASN A 651 47.09 8.74 -3.73
C ASN A 651 46.01 7.64 -3.76
N PHE A 652 45.42 7.33 -2.61
CA PHE A 652 44.32 6.36 -2.54
C PHE A 652 43.09 6.84 -3.32
N VAL A 653 42.69 8.10 -3.13
CA VAL A 653 41.52 8.69 -3.83
C VAL A 653 41.75 8.74 -5.34
N GLU A 654 42.96 9.09 -5.78
CA GLU A 654 43.34 9.08 -7.20
C GLU A 654 43.28 7.68 -7.80
N LYS A 655 43.82 6.68 -7.09
CA LYS A 655 43.76 5.27 -7.53
C LYS A 655 42.31 4.80 -7.65
N ALA A 656 41.49 5.04 -6.63
CA ALA A 656 40.08 4.65 -6.63
C ALA A 656 39.30 5.29 -7.79
N LYS A 657 39.53 6.60 -8.01
CA LYS A 657 38.93 7.33 -9.14
C LYS A 657 39.33 6.73 -10.48
N GLY A 658 40.62 6.49 -10.69
CA GLY A 658 41.13 5.93 -11.95
C GLY A 658 40.55 4.55 -12.27
N ILE A 659 40.46 3.67 -11.27
CA ILE A 659 39.85 2.34 -11.42
C ILE A 659 38.38 2.44 -11.85
N CYS A 660 37.61 3.31 -11.18
CA CYS A 660 36.19 3.44 -11.46
C CYS A 660 35.90 4.16 -12.78
N GLU A 661 36.66 5.22 -13.13
CA GLU A 661 36.53 5.92 -14.43
C GLU A 661 36.83 4.97 -15.60
N ALA A 662 37.81 4.07 -15.46
CA ALA A 662 38.09 3.03 -16.45
C ALA A 662 36.92 2.05 -16.66
N ARG A 663 35.93 2.02 -15.75
CA ARG A 663 34.70 1.24 -15.85
C ARG A 663 33.49 2.04 -16.37
N GLY A 664 33.69 3.29 -16.77
CA GLY A 664 32.63 4.15 -17.30
C GLY A 664 31.88 4.95 -16.24
N VAL A 665 32.47 5.10 -15.05
CA VAL A 665 31.93 5.96 -13.99
C VAL A 665 32.23 7.42 -14.31
N ASP A 666 31.19 8.25 -14.39
CA ASP A 666 31.26 9.68 -14.72
C ASP A 666 30.81 10.60 -13.57
N TRP A 667 30.48 10.04 -12.41
CA TRP A 667 29.98 10.77 -11.24
C TRP A 667 31.05 11.06 -10.17
N MET A 668 32.32 10.69 -10.40
CA MET A 668 33.41 10.82 -9.42
C MET A 668 34.12 12.20 -9.47
N ASN A 669 33.43 13.22 -8.97
CA ASN A 669 33.94 14.59 -8.87
C ASN A 669 34.55 14.90 -7.50
N GLY A 670 35.32 15.99 -7.36
CA GLY A 670 35.78 16.50 -6.06
C GLY A 670 37.24 16.19 -5.68
N LEU A 671 38.00 15.50 -6.55
CA LEU A 671 39.43 15.23 -6.34
C LEU A 671 40.25 16.52 -6.10
N ASP A 672 39.91 17.62 -6.78
CA ASP A 672 40.60 18.90 -6.58
C ASP A 672 40.43 19.45 -5.16
N HIS A 673 39.25 19.25 -4.56
CA HIS A 673 38.99 19.63 -3.17
C HIS A 673 39.77 18.76 -2.18
N VAL A 674 39.91 17.45 -2.48
CA VAL A 674 40.74 16.53 -1.71
C VAL A 674 42.20 17.00 -1.70
N LYS A 675 42.73 17.39 -2.87
CA LYS A 675 44.09 17.92 -3.02
C LYS A 675 44.27 19.25 -2.29
N GLU A 676 43.31 20.16 -2.40
CA GLU A 676 43.34 21.46 -1.71
C GLU A 676 43.40 21.28 -0.19
N GLU A 677 42.54 20.42 0.37
CA GLU A 677 42.47 20.18 1.81
C GLU A 677 43.71 19.45 2.35
N ALA A 678 44.21 18.45 1.61
CA ALA A 678 45.47 17.78 1.94
C ALA A 678 46.65 18.75 1.99
N ASN A 679 46.76 19.64 1.00
CA ASN A 679 47.79 20.68 0.97
C ASN A 679 47.65 21.69 2.13
N ARG A 680 46.41 22.04 2.50
CA ARG A 680 46.14 22.93 3.64
C ARG A 680 46.61 22.32 4.95
N LEU A 681 46.29 21.05 5.19
CA LEU A 681 46.67 20.33 6.42
C LEU A 681 48.17 20.05 6.50
N GLU A 682 48.82 19.72 5.37
CA GLU A 682 50.28 19.54 5.35
C GLU A 682 51.02 20.85 5.69
N LYS A 683 50.55 21.99 5.16
CA LYS A 683 51.10 23.31 5.53
C LYS A 683 50.92 23.63 7.01
N TRP A 684 49.79 23.25 7.60
CA TRP A 684 49.54 23.42 9.03
C TRP A 684 50.43 22.53 9.90
N ARG A 685 50.73 21.31 9.45
CA ARG A 685 51.62 20.36 10.13
C ARG A 685 53.09 20.79 10.10
N ILE A 686 53.53 21.48 9.04
CA ILE A 686 54.92 21.95 8.89
C ILE A 686 55.13 23.30 9.62
N GLY A 687 54.07 24.10 9.76
CA GLY A 687 54.14 25.45 10.36
C GLY A 687 53.96 25.51 11.87
N ASN A 688 53.62 24.40 12.53
CA ASN A 688 53.60 24.21 13.98
C ASN A 688 54.56 23.09 14.35
#